data_AF-A0A8H5VUH3-F1
#
_entry.id   AF-A0A8H5VUH3-F1
#
_cell.length_a   1.000
_cell.length_b   1.000
_cell.length_c   1.000
_cell.angle_alpha   90.00
_cell.angle_beta   90.00
_cell.angle_gamma   90.00
#
_symmetry.space_group_name_H-M   'P 1'
#
loop_
_entity.id
_entity.type
_entity.pdbx_description
1 polymer ?
#
loop_
_entity_poly.entity_id
_entity_poly.type
_entity_poly.pdbx_seq_one_letter_code
_entity_poly.pdbx_strand_id
1 'polypeptide(L)'
;MWILRSTISKQRQAYGETDANAERDEAIEWRHNNCHKRILGALQGPNSRRKTFVTVQARPDKTSDKAAKRLARSHAVKQALQKKRQLKQESMQHFSVRTIEDEPEQTRSICRRQCSKRTIPSPASLSASLLDPFQSLAVDCKRLQILLNDFNARQAPEPVFSIEDGFQNFQSVFRSGLVDPALLNAVMLSLAFTANGGIINKECLEYQGQAIHHIRERIIMPDKVVSESTIGAILLLVGVEARLGTTSQVQLHMGAIQYLLNACEPVVVNLTQGIKRAIFWQDLNSSIMVGSKRIVDHTTFTELRWQRDSIAPDFFELPSGFQVRSHLFSQEFLDIVRDIHALQCIRNIYQRTGRPVSTVNINSHTASIQSRLQALPNTCPISKACHLAAYMCSVMLCCKVCTGTTGFIGGDAFYALHKAHPDWKYTILVRSEDKGKDVQKQYPDVKLAIGSLDDSKVIEKAASEADIVIHTAESSDHQGAAKAIAAGLRSTHSSSNPGYWIHISGTGILCWYDMDNKRYGEAPLPEQAYNDLEGVDKVTSLPDTAFHRDVDKIVLGEAAKDPSAVKVAIVCPPTIYGTGRGPANQRSRQIPGLTETTLEKGFGPIIGAGETEWDNVHVHDLSNLLVLLSERAASSEKQSDEQEIWGPKGYFFAENGKHKWSQISALIAKEAKKQGVIDSDETKVLDVDEAQKKLGFQALSWGLNSRGEAKRARKFLGWKPVGESLEEWIPESVQIEAKRLNKA
;
A
#
# COMPACT_ATOMS: atom_id res chain seq x y z
N MET A 1 7.20 5.20 -13.28
CA MET A 1 5.90 5.79 -13.71
C MET A 1 5.80 7.30 -13.46
N TRP A 2 6.02 7.84 -12.25
CA TRP A 2 6.05 9.30 -12.02
C TRP A 2 7.03 10.04 -12.94
N ILE A 3 8.23 9.47 -13.05
CA ILE A 3 9.29 9.85 -13.98
C ILE A 3 8.81 9.96 -15.44
N LEU A 4 8.05 8.96 -15.92
CA LEU A 4 7.57 8.91 -17.31
C LEU A 4 6.45 9.93 -17.57
N ARG A 5 5.57 10.16 -16.57
CA ARG A 5 4.53 11.21 -16.64
C ARG A 5 5.14 12.62 -16.70
N SER A 6 6.24 12.85 -15.98
CA SER A 6 7.03 14.09 -16.04
C SER A 6 7.71 14.28 -17.41
N THR A 7 8.29 13.21 -17.99
CA THR A 7 8.92 13.25 -19.32
C THR A 7 7.92 13.47 -20.45
N ILE A 8 6.73 12.86 -20.40
CA ILE A 8 5.66 13.06 -21.39
C ILE A 8 5.16 14.52 -21.34
N SER A 9 5.00 15.07 -20.14
CA SER A 9 4.62 16.48 -19.95
C SER A 9 5.68 17.45 -20.49
N LYS A 10 6.97 17.18 -20.24
CA LYS A 10 8.10 18.00 -20.73
C LYS A 10 8.36 17.85 -22.23
N GLN A 11 8.15 16.67 -22.83
CA GLN A 11 8.27 16.49 -24.29
C GLN A 11 7.16 17.22 -25.06
N ARG A 12 5.92 17.25 -24.54
CA ARG A 12 4.83 18.05 -25.15
C ARG A 12 5.16 19.55 -25.22
N GLN A 13 5.89 20.08 -24.25
CA GLN A 13 6.38 21.47 -24.28
C GLN A 13 7.54 21.70 -25.25
N ALA A 14 8.37 20.69 -25.53
CA ALA A 14 9.58 20.82 -26.36
C ALA A 14 9.31 20.73 -27.88
N TYR A 15 8.18 20.14 -28.31
CA TYR A 15 7.86 19.92 -29.72
C TYR A 15 6.98 21.00 -30.37
N GLY A 16 6.57 22.04 -29.63
CA GLY A 16 5.91 23.21 -30.22
C GLY A 16 4.62 22.89 -31.00
N GLU A 17 3.89 21.84 -30.62
CA GLU A 17 2.55 21.56 -31.17
C GLU A 17 1.55 22.56 -30.57
N THR A 18 1.46 23.73 -31.21
CA THR A 18 0.29 24.61 -31.10
C THR A 18 -0.67 24.26 -32.24
N ASP A 19 -1.75 23.54 -31.96
CA ASP A 19 -2.89 23.44 -32.89
C ASP A 19 -4.23 23.50 -32.15
N ALA A 20 -4.62 24.75 -31.89
CA ALA A 20 -5.90 25.44 -32.11
C ALA A 20 -7.28 24.71 -32.16
N ASN A 21 -7.44 23.44 -31.77
CA ASN A 21 -8.79 22.82 -31.69
C ASN A 21 -9.05 22.06 -30.37
N ALA A 22 -8.29 22.35 -29.32
CA ALA A 22 -8.49 21.79 -27.97
C ALA A 22 -9.14 22.78 -26.97
N GLU A 23 -9.71 23.90 -27.42
CA GLU A 23 -10.41 24.87 -26.54
C GLU A 23 -11.83 24.44 -26.12
N ARG A 24 -12.04 23.16 -25.77
CA ARG A 24 -13.25 22.79 -25.02
C ARG A 24 -13.07 21.92 -23.78
N ASP A 25 -11.88 21.43 -23.44
CA ASP A 25 -11.71 20.65 -22.21
C ASP A 25 -10.35 20.87 -21.52
N GLU A 26 -9.95 22.12 -21.30
CA GLU A 26 -8.90 22.46 -20.32
C GLU A 26 -9.26 23.72 -19.52
N ALA A 27 -10.10 23.54 -18.49
CA ALA A 27 -10.14 24.42 -17.33
C ALA A 27 -10.70 23.66 -16.12
N ILE A 28 -9.82 22.99 -15.37
CA ILE A 28 -9.74 23.00 -13.89
C ILE A 28 -8.29 22.59 -13.58
N GLU A 29 -7.39 23.57 -13.69
CA GLU A 29 -6.09 23.52 -13.07
C GLU A 29 -6.10 24.44 -11.84
N TRP A 30 -5.69 23.84 -10.73
CA TRP A 30 -4.99 24.40 -9.59
C TRP A 30 -4.50 25.86 -9.68
N ARG A 31 -4.76 26.67 -8.64
CA ARG A 31 -3.88 27.69 -7.98
C ARG A 31 -4.73 28.69 -7.18
N HIS A 32 -4.31 29.34 -6.11
CA HIS A 32 -3.25 29.22 -5.10
C HIS A 32 -3.56 30.32 -4.07
N ASN A 33 -2.90 30.28 -2.91
CA ASN A 33 -2.94 31.32 -1.89
C ASN A 33 -2.87 32.77 -2.39
N ASN A 34 -3.59 33.63 -1.66
CA ASN A 34 -3.64 35.09 -1.74
C ASN A 34 -2.30 35.80 -2.07
N CYS A 35 -2.25 36.55 -3.18
CA CYS A 35 -1.89 37.97 -3.17
C CYS A 35 -2.18 38.63 -4.53
N HIS A 36 -2.68 39.88 -4.48
CA HIS A 36 -2.88 40.85 -5.57
C HIS A 36 -4.17 40.82 -6.41
N LYS A 37 -5.23 41.42 -5.84
CA LYS A 37 -6.14 42.32 -6.58
C LYS A 37 -5.63 43.76 -6.49
N ARG A 38 -5.31 44.36 -7.64
CA ARG A 38 -5.43 45.80 -7.92
C ARG A 38 -5.31 46.01 -9.43
N ILE A 39 -6.45 46.28 -10.08
CA ILE A 39 -6.69 47.20 -11.20
C ILE A 39 -8.08 46.85 -11.79
N LEU A 40 -9.02 47.81 -11.63
CA LEU A 40 -10.24 48.11 -12.41
C LEU A 40 -11.26 46.97 -12.64
N GLY A 41 -12.54 47.02 -12.25
CA GLY A 41 -13.42 48.13 -11.86
C GLY A 41 -14.28 48.61 -13.03
N ALA A 42 -15.40 47.93 -13.33
CA ALA A 42 -16.67 48.53 -13.78
C ALA A 42 -17.72 47.46 -14.12
N LEU A 43 -18.94 47.68 -13.60
CA LEU A 43 -20.27 47.32 -14.10
C LEU A 43 -21.15 46.49 -13.13
N GLN A 44 -21.94 47.27 -12.38
CA GLN A 44 -23.35 47.10 -12.00
C GLN A 44 -23.74 46.04 -10.94
N GLY A 45 -24.18 46.52 -9.77
CA GLY A 45 -24.92 45.77 -8.74
C GLY A 45 -26.44 45.86 -8.95
N PRO A 46 -27.31 45.81 -7.90
CA PRO A 46 -27.10 45.41 -6.50
C PRO A 46 -28.20 44.44 -5.95
N ASN A 47 -27.94 43.71 -4.84
CA ASN A 47 -28.75 43.85 -3.61
C ASN A 47 -28.29 43.00 -2.41
N SER A 48 -28.02 43.73 -1.31
CA SER A 48 -28.20 43.48 0.14
C SER A 48 -27.96 42.08 0.75
N ARG A 49 -27.27 41.89 1.89
CA ARG A 49 -27.30 42.65 3.15
C ARG A 49 -25.96 42.61 3.93
N ARG A 50 -25.78 43.69 4.70
CA ARG A 50 -24.62 44.15 5.49
C ARG A 50 -24.21 43.22 6.65
N LYS A 51 -22.89 43.21 6.95
CA LYS A 51 -22.37 43.52 8.29
C LYS A 51 -21.13 44.41 8.19
N THR A 52 -21.09 45.41 9.06
CA THR A 52 -20.26 46.62 9.08
C THR A 52 -18.91 46.37 9.77
N PHE A 53 -17.84 47.04 9.32
CA PHE A 53 -16.66 47.32 10.15
C PHE A 53 -16.32 48.81 10.09
N VAL A 54 -15.97 49.35 11.26
CA VAL A 54 -15.65 50.75 11.56
C VAL A 54 -14.22 51.06 11.09
N THR A 55 -14.05 52.17 10.38
CA THR A 55 -12.75 52.71 9.94
C THR A 55 -12.31 53.84 10.86
N VAL A 56 -11.10 53.75 11.43
CA VAL A 56 -10.40 54.91 12.02
C VAL A 56 -9.49 55.49 10.94
N GLN A 57 -9.79 56.71 10.49
CA GLN A 57 -8.93 57.48 9.59
C GLN A 57 -7.81 58.16 10.40
N ALA A 58 -6.58 58.05 9.92
CA ALA A 58 -5.50 59.00 10.21
C ALA A 58 -4.86 59.43 8.88
N ARG A 59 -4.76 60.76 8.71
CA ARG A 59 -4.21 61.45 7.54
C ARG A 59 -2.67 61.36 7.47
N PRO A 60 -2.07 61.64 6.29
CA PRO A 60 -0.67 61.36 6.01
C PRO A 60 0.20 62.58 6.34
N ASP A 61 1.34 62.38 7.02
CA ASP A 61 2.64 62.82 6.48
C ASP A 61 3.85 62.34 7.34
N LYS A 62 4.98 62.22 6.65
CA LYS A 62 6.40 62.18 7.08
C LYS A 62 6.99 60.88 7.70
N THR A 63 7.85 60.28 6.86
CA THR A 63 8.97 59.35 7.15
C THR A 63 8.63 58.16 8.05
N SER A 64 8.05 57.12 7.45
CA SER A 64 7.79 55.87 8.18
C SER A 64 9.04 55.00 8.25
N ASP A 65 9.68 54.98 9.41
CA ASP A 65 10.74 54.05 9.73
C ASP A 65 10.21 52.59 9.67
N LYS A 66 10.70 51.83 8.69
CA LYS A 66 10.35 50.42 8.47
C LYS A 66 10.78 49.55 9.65
N ALA A 67 11.81 49.95 10.41
CA ALA A 67 12.28 49.21 11.58
C ALA A 67 11.27 49.29 12.73
N ALA A 68 10.73 50.49 13.03
CA ALA A 68 9.70 50.67 14.04
C ALA A 68 8.42 49.87 13.75
N LYS A 69 7.99 49.79 12.49
CA LYS A 69 6.83 48.97 12.07
C LYS A 69 7.11 47.46 12.19
N ARG A 70 8.34 47.00 11.94
CA ARG A 70 8.75 45.60 12.15
C ARG A 70 8.81 45.26 13.64
N LEU A 71 9.31 46.17 14.47
CA LEU A 71 9.41 46.00 15.92
C LEU A 71 8.01 45.93 16.56
N ALA A 72 7.10 46.82 16.16
CA ALA A 72 5.71 46.82 16.64
C ALA A 72 4.95 45.52 16.26
N ARG A 73 5.16 45.00 15.04
CA ARG A 73 4.60 43.71 14.60
C ARG A 73 5.20 42.53 15.37
N SER A 74 6.51 42.55 15.62
CA SER A 74 7.19 41.53 16.43
C SER A 74 6.69 41.54 17.87
N HIS A 75 6.50 42.72 18.47
CA HIS A 75 5.97 42.89 19.82
C HIS A 75 4.51 42.40 19.94
N ALA A 76 3.67 42.72 18.96
CA ALA A 76 2.27 42.25 18.91
C ALA A 76 2.18 40.72 18.77
N VAL A 77 3.03 40.10 17.95
CA VAL A 77 3.11 38.63 17.79
C VAL A 77 3.63 37.98 19.07
N LYS A 78 4.63 38.57 19.72
CA LYS A 78 5.19 38.08 20.99
C LYS A 78 4.14 38.12 22.11
N GLN A 79 3.39 39.22 22.23
CA GLN A 79 2.31 39.32 23.21
C GLN A 79 1.13 38.37 22.92
N ALA A 80 0.76 38.19 21.65
CA ALA A 80 -0.27 37.22 21.27
C ALA A 80 0.13 35.77 21.60
N LEU A 81 1.40 35.41 21.37
CA LEU A 81 1.95 34.10 21.74
C LEU A 81 2.04 33.92 23.25
N GLN A 82 2.39 34.97 23.99
CA GLN A 82 2.47 34.94 25.45
C GLN A 82 1.08 34.79 26.08
N LYS A 83 0.06 35.51 25.58
CA LYS A 83 -1.33 35.37 25.99
C LYS A 83 -1.90 33.98 25.66
N LYS A 84 -1.52 33.40 24.51
CA LYS A 84 -1.88 32.01 24.14
C LYS A 84 -1.19 30.97 25.03
N ARG A 85 0.02 31.23 25.51
CA ARG A 85 0.72 30.37 26.49
C ARG A 85 0.10 30.46 27.87
N GLN A 86 -0.30 31.66 28.31
CA GLN A 86 -0.99 31.90 29.58
C GLN A 86 -2.35 31.18 29.62
N LEU A 87 -3.14 31.29 28.54
CA LEU A 87 -4.42 30.57 28.40
C LEU A 87 -4.25 29.04 28.37
N LYS A 88 -3.13 28.52 27.85
CA LYS A 88 -2.80 27.09 27.91
C LYS A 88 -2.31 26.64 29.30
N GLN A 89 -1.73 27.55 30.08
CA GLN A 89 -1.31 27.28 31.46
C GLN A 89 -2.51 27.27 32.41
N GLU A 90 -3.49 28.15 32.19
CA GLU A 90 -4.78 28.18 32.91
C GLU A 90 -5.64 26.94 32.60
N SER A 91 -5.55 26.36 31.39
CA SER A 91 -6.34 25.16 31.02
C SER A 91 -5.74 23.82 31.49
N MET A 92 -4.58 23.83 32.16
CA MET A 92 -3.83 22.63 32.58
C MET A 92 -3.89 22.38 34.09
N GLN A 93 -4.68 23.14 34.85
CA GLN A 93 -4.80 22.98 36.31
C GLN A 93 -5.86 21.97 36.74
N HIS A 94 -5.83 20.72 36.26
CA HIS A 94 -6.50 19.63 36.97
C HIS A 94 -5.83 18.32 36.58
N PHE A 95 -4.78 17.92 37.31
CA PHE A 95 -4.48 16.54 37.76
C PHE A 95 -3.13 16.54 38.52
N SER A 96 -3.13 15.94 39.69
CA SER A 96 -2.01 15.88 40.65
C SER A 96 -1.05 14.73 40.33
N VAL A 97 0.25 14.97 40.48
CA VAL A 97 1.32 13.95 40.45
C VAL A 97 1.80 13.73 41.88
N ARG A 98 1.75 12.49 42.36
CA ARG A 98 2.47 12.03 43.56
C ARG A 98 3.90 11.67 43.17
N THR A 99 4.86 12.22 43.89
CA THR A 99 6.29 11.92 43.87
C THR A 99 6.61 10.75 44.82
N ILE A 100 7.49 9.84 44.40
CA ILE A 100 8.36 9.07 45.29
C ILE A 100 9.73 8.96 44.60
N GLU A 101 10.72 9.62 45.21
CA GLU A 101 12.15 9.40 45.02
C GLU A 101 12.59 8.11 45.75
N ASP A 102 13.78 7.62 45.40
CA ASP A 102 14.59 6.56 46.02
C ASP A 102 14.63 5.19 45.31
N GLU A 103 15.64 5.06 44.43
CA GLU A 103 16.41 3.83 44.15
C GLU A 103 17.29 3.49 45.39
N PRO A 104 17.62 2.20 45.65
CA PRO A 104 18.94 1.74 45.18
C PRO A 104 19.08 0.25 44.80
N GLU A 105 19.86 0.02 43.73
CA GLU A 105 20.91 -0.99 43.51
C GLU A 105 20.75 -2.42 44.07
N GLN A 106 20.83 -3.43 43.18
CA GLN A 106 21.55 -4.67 43.49
C GLN A 106 22.14 -5.39 42.27
N THR A 107 23.45 -5.60 42.36
CA THR A 107 24.37 -6.29 41.45
C THR A 107 24.35 -7.81 41.64
N ARG A 108 24.57 -8.57 40.54
CA ARG A 108 25.15 -9.95 40.37
C ARG A 108 24.27 -10.83 39.47
N SER A 109 24.71 -11.85 38.75
CA SER A 109 25.96 -12.21 38.06
C SER A 109 25.65 -13.51 37.29
N ILE A 110 26.02 -13.57 36.01
CA ILE A 110 26.52 -14.74 35.25
C ILE A 110 25.89 -16.12 35.54
N CYS A 111 25.23 -16.70 34.53
CA CYS A 111 25.51 -18.10 34.16
C CYS A 111 25.34 -18.32 32.64
N ARG A 112 26.47 -18.53 31.96
CA ARG A 112 26.56 -19.01 30.58
C ARG A 112 26.25 -20.51 30.55
N ARG A 113 25.38 -20.95 29.65
CA ARG A 113 25.51 -22.24 28.97
C ARG A 113 25.30 -22.05 27.47
N GLN A 114 26.40 -22.20 26.73
CA GLN A 114 26.43 -22.34 25.28
C GLN A 114 25.83 -23.68 24.87
N CYS A 115 24.96 -23.67 23.86
CA CYS A 115 24.85 -24.78 22.92
C CYS A 115 24.63 -24.22 21.52
N SER A 116 25.51 -24.63 20.61
CA SER A 116 25.69 -24.18 19.25
C SER A 116 24.52 -24.57 18.33
N LYS A 117 23.89 -23.59 17.68
CA LYS A 117 23.18 -23.76 16.41
C LYS A 117 23.58 -22.63 15.46
N ARG A 118 24.04 -23.01 14.25
CA ARG A 118 24.41 -22.11 13.16
C ARG A 118 23.27 -21.15 12.85
N THR A 119 23.47 -19.87 13.15
CA THR A 119 22.59 -18.77 12.76
C THR A 119 22.92 -18.38 11.33
N ILE A 120 21.96 -18.54 10.42
CA ILE A 120 21.97 -17.84 9.13
C ILE A 120 21.63 -16.37 9.45
N PRO A 121 22.39 -15.36 9.00
CA PRO A 121 22.07 -13.97 9.29
C PRO A 121 20.75 -13.58 8.59
N SER A 122 19.81 -13.03 9.35
CA SER A 122 18.63 -12.32 8.84
C SER A 122 19.07 -11.07 8.04
N PRO A 123 18.34 -10.66 6.98
CA PRO A 123 18.63 -9.40 6.29
C PRO A 123 18.35 -8.25 7.26
N ALA A 124 19.36 -7.43 7.53
CA ALA A 124 19.22 -6.26 8.38
C ALA A 124 18.54 -5.13 7.58
N SER A 125 17.39 -4.65 8.06
CA SER A 125 16.89 -3.34 7.64
C SER A 125 17.92 -2.29 8.06
N LEU A 126 18.23 -1.36 7.16
CA LEU A 126 19.22 -0.32 7.40
C LEU A 126 18.79 0.57 8.58
N SER A 127 19.41 0.38 9.74
CA SER A 127 19.33 1.31 10.85
C SER A 127 20.55 2.23 10.84
N ALA A 128 20.40 3.46 11.33
CA ALA A 128 21.54 4.36 11.55
C ALA A 128 22.61 3.71 12.46
N SER A 129 22.20 2.83 13.38
CA SER A 129 23.10 2.03 14.23
C SER A 129 23.83 0.90 13.50
N LEU A 130 23.32 0.41 12.36
CA LEU A 130 24.02 -0.54 11.48
C LEU A 130 24.99 0.16 10.52
N LEU A 131 24.66 1.40 10.14
CA LEU A 131 25.44 2.24 9.23
C LEU A 131 26.57 2.99 9.94
N ASP A 132 26.40 3.29 11.23
CA ASP A 132 27.38 3.97 12.07
C ASP A 132 27.35 3.50 13.53
N PRO A 133 27.77 2.25 13.80
CA PRO A 133 27.76 1.70 15.16
C PRO A 133 28.65 2.47 16.14
N PHE A 134 29.54 3.33 15.66
CA PHE A 134 30.53 4.06 16.48
C PHE A 134 30.36 5.59 16.47
N GLN A 135 29.28 6.14 15.88
CA GLN A 135 29.06 7.59 15.76
C GLN A 135 30.23 8.34 15.06
N SER A 136 30.76 7.72 14.01
CA SER A 136 31.93 8.13 13.24
C SER A 136 31.61 8.85 11.94
N LEU A 137 30.34 8.92 11.51
CA LEU A 137 29.97 9.58 10.26
C LEU A 137 30.13 11.11 10.35
N ALA A 138 30.58 11.71 9.25
CA ALA A 138 30.80 13.16 9.13
C ALA A 138 29.50 13.99 9.02
N VAL A 139 28.34 13.35 8.95
CA VAL A 139 27.02 13.99 8.84
C VAL A 139 26.22 13.74 10.11
N ASP A 140 25.31 14.65 10.46
CA ASP A 140 24.41 14.48 11.60
C ASP A 140 23.63 13.15 11.49
N CYS A 141 24.06 12.15 12.26
CA CYS A 141 23.44 10.83 12.31
C CYS A 141 21.96 10.92 12.68
N LYS A 142 21.53 11.95 13.42
CA LYS A 142 20.12 12.19 13.71
C LYS A 142 19.37 12.62 12.45
N ARG A 143 19.97 13.45 11.61
CA ARG A 143 19.36 13.86 10.33
C ARG A 143 19.29 12.71 9.35
N LEU A 144 20.35 11.91 9.24
CA LEU A 144 20.33 10.67 8.46
C LEU A 144 19.24 9.72 8.96
N GLN A 145 19.09 9.56 10.28
CA GLN A 145 18.03 8.74 10.87
C GLN A 145 16.63 9.31 10.60
N ILE A 146 16.44 10.63 10.65
CA ILE A 146 15.17 11.28 10.29
C ILE A 146 14.82 11.01 8.82
N LEU A 147 15.79 11.14 7.92
CA LEU A 147 15.59 10.87 6.49
C LEU A 147 15.40 9.38 6.21
N LEU A 148 16.16 8.50 6.86
CA LEU A 148 15.95 7.05 6.79
C LEU A 148 14.64 6.62 7.46
N ASN A 149 13.96 7.49 8.22
CA ASN A 149 12.62 7.25 8.75
C ASN A 149 11.54 8.02 7.98
N ASP A 150 11.92 8.87 7.03
CA ASP A 150 11.01 9.62 6.18
C ASP A 150 10.44 8.72 5.09
N PHE A 151 9.11 8.68 5.01
CA PHE A 151 8.37 7.80 4.09
C PHE A 151 8.69 8.08 2.62
N ASN A 152 8.90 9.34 2.22
CA ASN A 152 9.21 9.66 0.83
C ASN A 152 10.67 9.33 0.52
N ALA A 153 11.59 9.59 1.45
CA ALA A 153 13.00 9.25 1.32
C ALA A 153 13.25 7.72 1.20
N ARG A 154 12.54 6.89 1.97
CA ARG A 154 12.62 5.41 1.84
C ARG A 154 12.15 4.88 0.49
N GLN A 155 11.29 5.63 -0.18
CA GLN A 155 10.72 5.30 -1.49
C GLN A 155 11.55 5.88 -2.64
N ALA A 156 12.77 6.37 -2.37
CA ALA A 156 13.66 6.91 -3.39
C ALA A 156 13.91 5.84 -4.47
N PRO A 157 13.48 6.07 -5.73
CA PRO A 157 13.60 5.11 -6.81
C PRO A 157 15.01 5.17 -7.39
N GLU A 158 16.03 4.94 -6.57
CA GLU A 158 17.42 4.99 -7.00
C GLU A 158 17.84 3.63 -7.58
N PRO A 159 18.29 3.58 -8.86
CA PRO A 159 18.83 2.37 -9.49
C PRO A 159 20.04 1.77 -8.78
N VAL A 160 20.67 2.55 -7.89
CA VAL A 160 21.90 2.20 -7.20
C VAL A 160 21.64 1.35 -5.94
N PHE A 161 20.47 1.50 -5.31
CA PHE A 161 20.01 0.65 -4.21
C PHE A 161 18.55 0.96 -3.87
N SER A 162 17.79 -0.07 -3.55
CA SER A 162 16.52 0.07 -2.83
C SER A 162 16.78 -0.20 -1.35
N ILE A 163 16.16 0.57 -0.46
CA ILE A 163 16.27 0.38 1.00
C ILE A 163 15.41 -0.82 1.46
N GLU A 164 14.51 -1.32 0.60
CA GLU A 164 13.77 -2.57 0.78
C GLU A 164 13.83 -3.45 -0.48
N ASP A 165 13.92 -4.76 -0.29
CA ASP A 165 14.39 -5.72 -1.29
C ASP A 165 13.55 -5.78 -2.58
N GLY A 166 14.29 -5.84 -3.70
CA GLY A 166 13.74 -5.99 -5.06
C GLY A 166 14.68 -5.52 -6.17
N PHE A 167 15.62 -4.60 -5.86
CA PHE A 167 16.57 -4.03 -6.82
C PHE A 167 18.04 -4.00 -6.33
N GLN A 168 18.44 -5.00 -5.54
CA GLN A 168 19.72 -5.14 -4.82
C GLN A 168 19.74 -4.47 -3.44
N ASN A 169 20.22 -5.23 -2.47
CA ASN A 169 20.46 -4.79 -1.10
C ASN A 169 21.64 -3.79 -1.09
N PHE A 170 21.49 -2.67 -0.38
CA PHE A 170 22.54 -1.65 -0.18
C PHE A 170 23.91 -2.23 0.17
N GLN A 171 23.97 -3.24 1.06
CA GLN A 171 25.22 -3.91 1.45
C GLN A 171 25.85 -4.74 0.32
N SER A 172 25.04 -5.19 -0.65
CA SER A 172 25.53 -5.90 -1.84
C SER A 172 26.16 -4.96 -2.88
N VAL A 173 25.83 -3.66 -2.82
CA VAL A 173 26.33 -2.61 -3.71
C VAL A 173 27.49 -1.84 -3.07
N PHE A 174 27.42 -1.56 -1.76
CA PHE A 174 28.43 -0.82 -1.00
C PHE A 174 28.98 -1.63 0.17
N ARG A 175 30.01 -2.43 -0.09
CA ARG A 175 30.62 -3.31 0.94
C ARG A 175 31.16 -2.55 2.15
N SER A 176 31.61 -1.31 1.95
CA SER A 176 32.17 -0.45 3.01
C SER A 176 31.13 0.38 3.76
N GLY A 177 29.84 0.28 3.42
CA GLY A 177 28.80 1.13 4.00
C GLY A 177 28.98 2.62 3.71
N LEU A 178 28.43 3.48 4.59
CA LEU A 178 28.42 4.94 4.44
C LEU A 178 29.66 5.66 5.00
N VAL A 179 30.75 4.94 5.28
CA VAL A 179 32.01 5.54 5.81
C VAL A 179 32.59 6.59 4.87
N ASP A 180 32.24 6.49 3.59
CA ASP A 180 32.72 7.33 2.52
C ASP A 180 31.99 8.69 2.47
N PRO A 181 32.70 9.84 2.67
CA PRO A 181 32.04 11.14 2.71
C PRO A 181 31.35 11.56 1.41
N ALA A 182 31.85 11.12 0.25
CA ALA A 182 31.22 11.42 -1.03
C ALA A 182 29.90 10.64 -1.16
N LEU A 183 29.92 9.34 -0.87
CA LEU A 183 28.73 8.49 -0.91
C LEU A 183 27.70 8.92 0.13
N LEU A 184 28.11 9.18 1.37
CA LEU A 184 27.22 9.62 2.45
C LEU A 184 26.45 10.89 2.06
N ASN A 185 27.15 11.92 1.56
CA ASN A 185 26.49 13.15 1.14
C ASN A 185 25.59 12.93 -0.08
N ALA A 186 25.96 12.05 -1.02
CA ALA A 186 25.10 11.72 -2.16
C ALA A 186 23.83 10.95 -1.74
N VAL A 187 23.93 10.06 -0.75
CA VAL A 187 22.78 9.36 -0.15
C VAL A 187 21.88 10.35 0.57
N MET A 188 22.46 11.24 1.40
CA MET A 188 21.72 12.30 2.08
C MET A 188 21.00 13.22 1.10
N LEU A 189 21.66 13.58 -0.01
CA LEU A 189 21.05 14.34 -1.09
C LEU A 189 19.83 13.60 -1.67
N SER A 190 19.98 12.34 -2.07
CA SER A 190 18.89 11.59 -2.69
C SER A 190 17.70 11.42 -1.74
N LEU A 191 17.96 11.13 -0.46
CA LEU A 191 16.95 11.02 0.58
C LEU A 191 16.26 12.37 0.84
N ALA A 192 17.02 13.45 1.04
CA ALA A 192 16.48 14.79 1.29
C ALA A 192 15.69 15.32 0.09
N PHE A 193 16.18 15.11 -1.13
CA PHE A 193 15.49 15.49 -2.36
C PHE A 193 14.13 14.81 -2.48
N THR A 194 14.09 13.52 -2.16
CA THR A 194 12.84 12.74 -2.22
C THR A 194 11.89 13.09 -1.06
N ALA A 195 12.41 13.29 0.16
CA ALA A 195 11.64 13.80 1.31
C ALA A 195 10.94 15.13 1.00
N ASN A 196 11.59 15.99 0.22
CA ASN A 196 11.08 17.29 -0.21
C ASN A 196 10.19 17.22 -1.48
N GLY A 197 9.70 16.04 -1.86
CA GLY A 197 8.79 15.88 -3.00
C GLY A 197 9.45 16.12 -4.37
N GLY A 198 10.77 15.94 -4.47
CA GLY A 198 11.52 16.15 -5.71
C GLY A 198 11.85 17.62 -6.00
N ILE A 199 11.81 18.48 -4.98
CA ILE A 199 12.19 19.90 -5.07
C ILE A 199 13.55 20.09 -4.39
N ILE A 200 14.52 20.68 -5.11
CA ILE A 200 15.80 21.09 -4.51
C ILE A 200 15.55 22.25 -3.55
N ASN A 201 15.96 22.06 -2.30
CA ASN A 201 16.02 23.11 -1.28
C ASN A 201 17.48 23.37 -0.86
N LYS A 202 17.69 24.31 0.07
CA LYS A 202 19.02 24.67 0.59
C LYS A 202 19.81 23.45 1.10
N GLU A 203 19.14 22.56 1.83
CA GLU A 203 19.75 21.34 2.38
C GLU A 203 20.22 20.39 1.27
N CYS A 204 19.43 20.21 0.21
CA CYS A 204 19.84 19.43 -0.96
C CYS A 204 21.10 20.03 -1.62
N LEU A 205 21.13 21.35 -1.81
CA LEU A 205 22.29 22.03 -2.40
C LEU A 205 23.56 21.89 -1.56
N GLU A 206 23.42 21.88 -0.23
CA GLU A 206 24.53 21.63 0.69
C GLU A 206 25.09 20.21 0.52
N TYR A 207 24.24 19.18 0.58
CA TYR A 207 24.67 17.79 0.37
C TYR A 207 25.24 17.56 -1.04
N GLN A 208 24.64 18.16 -2.07
CA GLN A 208 25.14 18.12 -3.44
C GLN A 208 26.54 18.75 -3.55
N GLY A 209 26.73 19.94 -2.96
CA GLY A 209 28.02 20.63 -2.93
C GLY A 209 29.11 19.81 -2.23
N GLN A 210 28.79 19.21 -1.08
CA GLN A 210 29.72 18.37 -0.32
C GLN A 210 30.08 17.07 -1.04
N ALA A 211 29.10 16.41 -1.66
CA ALA A 211 29.35 15.22 -2.47
C ALA A 211 30.31 15.54 -3.64
N ILE A 212 30.04 16.61 -4.39
CA ILE A 212 30.88 17.03 -5.51
C ILE A 212 32.29 17.44 -5.04
N HIS A 213 32.40 18.13 -3.91
CA HIS A 213 33.70 18.51 -3.33
C HIS A 213 34.56 17.29 -3.04
N HIS A 214 34.04 16.31 -2.29
CA HIS A 214 34.78 15.09 -1.96
C HIS A 214 35.08 14.20 -3.18
N ILE A 215 34.19 14.17 -4.18
CA ILE A 215 34.47 13.50 -5.45
C ILE A 215 35.67 14.15 -6.14
N ARG A 216 35.73 15.48 -6.21
CA ARG A 216 36.84 16.21 -6.84
C ARG A 216 38.16 16.01 -6.11
N GLU A 217 38.19 16.09 -4.78
CA GLU A 217 39.40 15.86 -3.99
C GLU A 217 40.02 14.48 -4.29
N ARG A 218 39.18 13.47 -4.49
CA ARG A 218 39.64 12.11 -4.77
C ARG A 218 40.15 11.93 -6.19
N ILE A 219 39.50 12.57 -7.16
CA ILE A 219 39.91 12.49 -8.57
C ILE A 219 41.26 13.22 -8.79
N ILE A 220 41.59 14.22 -7.96
CA ILE A 220 42.85 14.99 -8.08
C ILE A 220 44.05 14.27 -7.44
N MET A 221 43.84 13.29 -6.56
CA MET A 221 44.92 12.55 -5.89
C MET A 221 45.32 11.28 -6.68
N PRO A 222 46.51 11.24 -7.33
CA PRO A 222 46.86 10.20 -8.31
C PRO A 222 47.01 8.78 -7.74
N ASP A 223 47.24 8.64 -6.43
CA ASP A 223 47.58 7.36 -5.79
C ASP A 223 46.38 6.59 -5.21
N LYS A 224 45.15 7.11 -5.31
CA LYS A 224 43.95 6.43 -4.79
C LYS A 224 43.09 5.86 -5.93
N VAL A 225 43.02 4.53 -5.99
CA VAL A 225 42.09 3.79 -6.85
C VAL A 225 40.66 4.29 -6.60
N VAL A 226 39.95 4.61 -7.69
CA VAL A 226 38.55 5.03 -7.66
C VAL A 226 37.71 3.92 -7.02
N SER A 227 37.06 4.24 -5.90
CA SER A 227 36.29 3.26 -5.12
C SER A 227 34.87 3.08 -5.64
N GLU A 228 34.25 1.95 -5.30
CA GLU A 228 32.81 1.67 -5.53
C GLU A 228 31.93 2.80 -4.97
N SER A 229 32.32 3.36 -3.82
CA SER A 229 31.62 4.47 -3.17
C SER A 229 31.66 5.76 -3.97
N THR A 230 32.79 6.07 -4.64
CA THR A 230 32.88 7.24 -5.53
C THR A 230 31.97 7.09 -6.75
N ILE A 231 31.93 5.90 -7.36
CA ILE A 231 31.03 5.61 -8.48
C ILE A 231 29.57 5.68 -8.03
N GLY A 232 29.23 5.08 -6.88
CA GLY A 232 27.90 5.16 -6.30
C GLY A 232 27.44 6.58 -6.01
N ALA A 233 28.34 7.44 -5.50
CA ALA A 233 28.04 8.85 -5.27
C ALA A 233 27.71 9.58 -6.58
N ILE A 234 28.47 9.33 -7.64
CA ILE A 234 28.20 9.91 -8.96
C ILE A 234 26.87 9.40 -9.52
N LEU A 235 26.57 8.10 -9.39
CA LEU A 235 25.30 7.54 -9.87
C LEU A 235 24.08 8.11 -9.14
N LEU A 236 24.18 8.36 -7.83
CA LEU A 236 23.13 9.03 -7.07
C LEU A 236 22.93 10.49 -7.49
N LEU A 237 24.01 11.21 -7.80
CA LEU A 237 23.91 12.54 -8.40
C LEU A 237 23.17 12.47 -9.75
N VAL A 238 23.50 11.50 -10.59
CA VAL A 238 22.80 11.25 -11.87
C VAL A 238 21.30 11.01 -11.63
N GLY A 239 20.94 10.21 -10.63
CA GLY A 239 19.54 9.94 -10.28
C GLY A 239 18.74 11.19 -9.90
N VAL A 240 19.35 12.12 -9.16
CA VAL A 240 18.73 13.40 -8.81
C VAL A 240 18.61 14.32 -10.04
N GLU A 241 19.68 14.48 -10.81
CA GLU A 241 19.71 15.31 -12.02
C GLU A 241 18.70 14.82 -13.08
N ALA A 242 18.61 13.49 -13.29
CA ALA A 242 17.64 12.93 -14.21
C ALA A 242 16.19 13.22 -13.78
N ARG A 243 15.90 13.21 -12.47
CA ARG A 243 14.58 13.57 -11.93
C ARG A 243 14.27 15.06 -12.06
N LEU A 244 15.28 15.91 -12.03
CA LEU A 244 15.15 17.35 -12.31
C LEU A 244 14.93 17.64 -13.80
N GLY A 245 15.30 16.71 -14.67
CA GLY A 245 15.22 16.88 -16.12
C GLY A 245 16.46 17.55 -16.73
N THR A 246 17.60 17.53 -16.03
CA THR A 246 18.83 18.24 -16.42
C THR A 246 19.71 17.32 -17.29
N THR A 247 19.36 17.15 -18.56
CA THR A 247 20.08 16.26 -19.49
C THR A 247 21.58 16.53 -19.57
N SER A 248 22.01 17.80 -19.54
CA SER A 248 23.42 18.18 -19.60
C SER A 248 24.22 17.74 -18.36
N GLN A 249 23.62 17.82 -17.16
CA GLN A 249 24.26 17.37 -15.92
C GLN A 249 24.31 15.85 -15.86
N VAL A 250 23.23 15.16 -16.26
CA VAL A 250 23.22 13.71 -16.43
C VAL A 250 24.31 13.27 -17.39
N GLN A 251 24.45 13.93 -18.55
CA GLN A 251 25.47 13.60 -19.54
C GLN A 251 26.89 13.83 -19.01
N LEU A 252 27.11 14.89 -18.22
CA LEU A 252 28.40 15.19 -17.60
C LEU A 252 28.77 14.12 -16.58
N HIS A 253 27.87 13.80 -15.65
CA HIS A 253 28.13 12.81 -14.60
C HIS A 253 28.27 11.38 -15.17
N MET A 254 27.43 10.99 -16.14
CA MET A 254 27.60 9.71 -16.83
C MET A 254 28.88 9.71 -17.69
N GLY A 255 29.24 10.83 -18.33
CA GLY A 255 30.52 10.98 -19.00
C GLY A 255 31.73 10.80 -18.06
N ALA A 256 31.61 11.26 -16.82
CA ALA A 256 32.61 11.00 -15.78
C ALA A 256 32.68 9.50 -15.43
N ILE A 257 31.55 8.81 -15.27
CA ILE A 257 31.54 7.34 -15.11
C ILE A 257 32.22 6.65 -16.29
N GLN A 258 31.91 7.03 -17.53
CA GLN A 258 32.55 6.47 -18.73
C GLN A 258 34.07 6.69 -18.73
N TYR A 259 34.53 7.89 -18.36
CA TYR A 259 35.96 8.18 -18.23
C TYR A 259 36.61 7.28 -17.17
N LEU A 260 35.99 7.12 -16.00
CA LEU A 260 36.50 6.28 -14.92
C LEU A 260 36.54 4.79 -15.31
N LEU A 261 35.56 4.31 -16.07
CA LEU A 261 35.57 2.95 -16.62
C LEU A 261 36.70 2.74 -17.64
N ASN A 262 37.04 3.77 -18.43
CA ASN A 262 38.05 3.67 -19.49
C ASN A 262 39.49 3.94 -19.01
N ALA A 263 39.67 4.83 -18.04
CA ALA A 263 40.97 5.30 -17.57
C ALA A 263 41.61 4.37 -16.52
N CYS A 264 40.87 3.39 -16.01
CA CYS A 264 41.32 2.53 -14.91
C CYS A 264 40.94 1.06 -15.15
N GLU A 265 41.72 0.32 -15.95
CA GLU A 265 41.56 -1.15 -16.12
C GLU A 265 41.43 -1.92 -14.79
N PRO A 266 42.20 -1.61 -13.72
CA PRO A 266 42.04 -2.26 -12.41
C PRO A 266 40.71 -1.93 -11.70
N VAL A 267 40.01 -0.86 -12.08
CA VAL A 267 38.74 -0.43 -11.46
C VAL A 267 37.60 -1.30 -11.98
N VAL A 268 37.50 -1.55 -13.29
CA VAL A 268 36.43 -2.39 -13.88
C VAL A 268 36.47 -3.83 -13.35
N VAL A 269 37.67 -4.36 -13.09
CA VAL A 269 37.89 -5.70 -12.53
C VAL A 269 37.44 -5.80 -11.06
N ASN A 270 37.51 -4.70 -10.31
CA ASN A 270 37.17 -4.68 -8.89
C ASN A 270 35.74 -4.24 -8.55
N LEU A 271 34.94 -3.77 -9.52
CA LEU A 271 33.54 -3.41 -9.25
C LEU A 271 32.69 -4.65 -8.95
N THR A 272 31.88 -4.58 -7.89
CA THR A 272 30.84 -5.57 -7.64
C THR A 272 29.84 -5.68 -8.80
N GLN A 273 29.23 -6.86 -8.93
CA GLN A 273 28.04 -7.05 -9.78
C GLN A 273 26.92 -6.06 -9.41
N GLY A 274 26.88 -5.61 -8.15
CA GLY A 274 25.97 -4.59 -7.66
C GLY A 274 26.11 -3.28 -8.44
N ILE A 275 27.30 -2.69 -8.33
CA ILE A 275 27.63 -1.43 -9.01
C ILE A 275 27.49 -1.54 -10.53
N LYS A 276 27.86 -2.66 -11.15
CA LYS A 276 27.71 -2.86 -12.60
C LYS A 276 26.24 -2.82 -13.04
N ARG A 277 25.33 -3.45 -12.28
CA ARG A 277 23.88 -3.34 -12.54
C ARG A 277 23.37 -1.92 -12.30
N ALA A 278 23.85 -1.24 -11.25
CA ALA A 278 23.48 0.13 -10.96
C ALA A 278 23.85 1.08 -12.11
N ILE A 279 25.08 0.97 -12.65
CA ILE A 279 25.52 1.74 -13.82
C ILE A 279 24.57 1.49 -15.00
N PHE A 280 24.28 0.22 -15.30
CA PHE A 280 23.38 -0.15 -16.40
C PHE A 280 21.98 0.46 -16.25
N TRP A 281 21.34 0.26 -15.09
CA TRP A 281 19.97 0.72 -14.86
C TRP A 281 19.90 2.24 -14.75
N GLN A 282 20.90 2.89 -14.16
CA GLN A 282 20.97 4.34 -14.11
C GLN A 282 21.09 4.93 -15.50
N ASP A 283 21.96 4.38 -16.35
CA ASP A 283 22.13 4.83 -17.73
C ASP A 283 20.87 4.66 -18.58
N LEU A 284 20.27 3.46 -18.52
CA LEU A 284 19.03 3.13 -19.23
C LEU A 284 17.89 4.06 -18.79
N ASN A 285 17.67 4.18 -17.48
CA ASN A 285 16.60 5.03 -16.95
C ASN A 285 16.85 6.49 -17.31
N SER A 286 18.04 7.05 -17.08
CA SER A 286 18.37 8.43 -17.43
C SER A 286 18.15 8.75 -18.91
N SER A 287 18.52 7.83 -19.80
CA SER A 287 18.28 8.00 -21.24
C SER A 287 16.79 8.11 -21.56
N ILE A 288 15.95 7.34 -20.87
CA ILE A 288 14.50 7.38 -21.03
C ILE A 288 13.92 8.66 -20.40
N MET A 289 14.40 9.06 -19.22
CA MET A 289 13.88 10.20 -18.47
C MET A 289 14.13 11.53 -19.16
N VAL A 290 15.38 11.73 -19.60
CA VAL A 290 15.88 13.04 -20.01
C VAL A 290 16.52 13.02 -21.38
N GLY A 291 16.47 11.90 -22.10
CA GLY A 291 17.07 11.77 -23.43
C GLY A 291 18.61 11.77 -23.40
N SER A 292 19.24 11.42 -22.28
CA SER A 292 20.70 11.35 -22.22
C SER A 292 21.22 10.25 -23.15
N LYS A 293 22.42 10.47 -23.71
CA LYS A 293 23.09 9.47 -24.54
C LYS A 293 23.61 8.35 -23.63
N ARG A 294 23.21 7.12 -23.96
CA ARG A 294 23.65 5.89 -23.31
C ARG A 294 25.17 5.74 -23.42
N ILE A 295 25.79 5.31 -22.33
CA ILE A 295 27.22 5.00 -22.25
C ILE A 295 27.48 3.50 -22.07
N VAL A 296 26.48 2.76 -21.56
CA VAL A 296 26.54 1.30 -21.41
C VAL A 296 25.28 0.68 -21.96
N ASP A 297 25.38 -0.57 -22.38
CA ASP A 297 24.27 -1.39 -22.85
C ASP A 297 24.28 -2.78 -22.20
N HIS A 298 23.30 -3.60 -22.58
CA HIS A 298 23.18 -4.97 -22.11
C HIS A 298 24.41 -5.87 -22.44
N THR A 299 25.33 -5.45 -23.30
CA THR A 299 26.55 -6.19 -23.65
C THR A 299 27.80 -5.70 -22.92
N THR A 300 27.75 -4.49 -22.34
CA THR A 300 28.91 -3.81 -21.75
C THR A 300 29.54 -4.57 -20.58
N PHE A 301 28.72 -5.17 -19.71
CA PHE A 301 29.18 -5.99 -18.59
C PHE A 301 28.83 -7.46 -18.86
N THR A 302 29.69 -8.15 -19.63
CA THR A 302 29.47 -9.53 -20.09
C THR A 302 29.16 -10.53 -18.97
N GLU A 303 29.74 -10.31 -17.79
CA GLU A 303 29.56 -11.07 -16.56
C GLU A 303 28.16 -10.97 -15.95
N LEU A 304 27.38 -9.93 -16.28
CA LEU A 304 25.99 -9.78 -15.85
C LEU A 304 25.02 -10.67 -16.62
N ARG A 305 25.45 -11.19 -17.79
CA ARG A 305 24.68 -12.10 -18.66
C ARG A 305 23.25 -11.60 -18.90
N TRP A 306 23.10 -10.38 -19.41
CA TRP A 306 21.82 -9.80 -19.84
C TRP A 306 21.32 -10.44 -21.15
N GLN A 307 21.15 -11.75 -21.13
CA GLN A 307 20.84 -12.57 -22.29
C GLN A 307 19.40 -13.07 -22.25
N ARG A 308 18.92 -13.50 -23.43
CA ARG A 308 17.67 -14.25 -23.58
C ARG A 308 17.72 -15.50 -22.72
N ASP A 309 16.60 -15.83 -22.09
CA ASP A 309 16.48 -17.11 -21.39
C ASP A 309 16.53 -18.25 -22.42
N SER A 310 17.45 -19.20 -22.24
CA SER A 310 17.69 -20.31 -23.19
C SER A 310 16.81 -21.53 -22.95
N ILE A 311 15.94 -21.51 -21.92
CA ILE A 311 15.18 -22.69 -21.47
C ILE A 311 14.13 -23.14 -22.51
N ALA A 312 13.71 -22.26 -23.42
CA ALA A 312 12.71 -22.59 -24.44
C ALA A 312 12.88 -21.77 -25.73
N PRO A 313 13.71 -22.23 -26.69
CA PRO A 313 13.94 -21.53 -27.95
C PRO A 313 12.65 -21.35 -28.77
N ASP A 314 11.67 -22.23 -28.61
CA ASP A 314 10.39 -22.20 -29.32
C ASP A 314 9.47 -21.02 -28.89
N PHE A 315 9.78 -20.30 -27.81
CA PHE A 315 8.96 -19.16 -27.38
C PHE A 315 9.30 -17.85 -28.08
N PHE A 316 10.42 -17.80 -28.77
CA PHE A 316 10.92 -16.62 -29.48
C PHE A 316 10.27 -16.47 -30.86
N GLU A 317 8.96 -16.66 -30.91
CA GLU A 317 8.15 -16.50 -32.11
C GLU A 317 7.52 -15.11 -32.18
N LEU A 318 7.35 -14.62 -33.40
CA LEU A 318 6.68 -13.33 -33.63
C LEU A 318 5.17 -13.57 -33.56
N PRO A 319 4.39 -12.81 -32.76
CA PRO A 319 2.94 -12.96 -32.71
C PRO A 319 2.31 -12.79 -34.10
N SER A 320 1.28 -13.57 -34.42
CA SER A 320 0.64 -13.61 -35.75
C SER A 320 0.22 -12.21 -36.25
N GLY A 321 -0.26 -11.33 -35.37
CA GLY A 321 -0.60 -9.94 -35.72
C GLY A 321 0.60 -9.11 -36.19
N PHE A 322 1.80 -9.37 -35.67
CA PHE A 322 3.04 -8.75 -36.13
C PHE A 322 3.65 -9.45 -37.34
N GLN A 323 3.40 -10.75 -37.55
CA GLN A 323 3.87 -11.48 -38.74
C GLN A 323 3.35 -10.83 -40.04
N VAL A 324 2.04 -10.52 -40.08
CA VAL A 324 1.38 -9.89 -41.24
C VAL A 324 1.95 -8.49 -41.53
N ARG A 325 2.43 -7.79 -40.50
CA ARG A 325 2.95 -6.42 -40.58
C ARG A 325 4.47 -6.33 -40.41
N SER A 326 5.16 -7.45 -40.52
CA SER A 326 6.61 -7.53 -40.28
C SER A 326 7.41 -6.60 -41.19
N HIS A 327 6.97 -6.42 -42.44
CA HIS A 327 7.54 -5.50 -43.41
C HIS A 327 7.55 -4.01 -42.97
N LEU A 328 6.76 -3.63 -41.96
CA LEU A 328 6.70 -2.26 -41.44
C LEU A 328 7.75 -1.97 -40.36
N PHE A 329 8.47 -2.99 -39.89
CA PHE A 329 9.35 -2.89 -38.74
C PHE A 329 10.76 -3.39 -39.07
N SER A 330 11.76 -2.85 -38.37
CA SER A 330 13.11 -3.37 -38.50
C SER A 330 13.22 -4.76 -37.87
N GLN A 331 14.18 -5.54 -38.35
CA GLN A 331 14.41 -6.88 -37.82
C GLN A 331 14.73 -6.85 -36.32
N GLU A 332 15.46 -5.84 -35.86
CA GLU A 332 15.81 -5.67 -34.45
C GLU A 332 14.59 -5.39 -33.57
N PHE A 333 13.62 -4.61 -34.06
CA PHE A 333 12.36 -4.39 -33.32
C PHE A 333 11.51 -5.66 -33.26
N LEU A 334 11.40 -6.38 -34.39
CA LEU A 334 10.69 -7.66 -34.42
C LEU A 334 11.31 -8.67 -33.45
N ASP A 335 12.64 -8.68 -33.32
CA ASP A 335 13.35 -9.50 -32.33
C ASP A 335 13.00 -9.14 -30.89
N ILE A 336 12.80 -7.85 -30.57
CA ILE A 336 12.32 -7.41 -29.26
C ILE A 336 10.87 -7.84 -29.02
N VAL A 337 10.03 -7.78 -30.04
CA VAL A 337 8.64 -8.25 -29.94
C VAL A 337 8.60 -9.77 -29.69
N ARG A 338 9.47 -10.54 -30.35
CA ARG A 338 9.68 -11.97 -30.06
C ARG A 338 10.11 -12.19 -28.61
N ASP A 339 10.96 -11.34 -28.07
CA ASP A 339 11.42 -11.44 -26.68
C ASP A 339 10.34 -11.07 -25.66
N ILE A 340 9.50 -10.06 -25.95
CA ILE A 340 8.34 -9.72 -25.13
C ILE A 340 7.30 -10.85 -25.17
N HIS A 341 7.08 -11.44 -26.35
CA HIS A 341 6.22 -12.61 -26.50
C HIS A 341 6.82 -13.82 -25.76
N ALA A 342 8.13 -14.06 -25.88
CA ALA A 342 8.82 -15.10 -25.14
C ALA A 342 8.68 -14.87 -23.63
N LEU A 343 8.84 -13.64 -23.15
CA LEU A 343 8.63 -13.26 -21.75
C LEU A 343 7.19 -13.54 -21.30
N GLN A 344 6.21 -13.29 -22.16
CA GLN A 344 4.80 -13.65 -21.94
C GLN A 344 4.58 -15.17 -21.91
N CYS A 345 5.20 -15.92 -22.82
CA CYS A 345 5.12 -17.39 -22.92
C CYS A 345 5.82 -18.10 -21.77
N ILE A 346 7.06 -17.71 -21.45
CA ILE A 346 7.80 -18.02 -20.22
C ILE A 346 6.84 -17.86 -19.05
N ARG A 347 6.33 -16.65 -18.84
CA ARG A 347 5.38 -16.36 -17.76
C ARG A 347 4.16 -17.31 -17.77
N ASN A 348 3.56 -17.57 -18.93
CA ASN A 348 2.36 -18.40 -19.08
C ASN A 348 2.64 -19.91 -18.90
N ILE A 349 3.85 -20.39 -19.22
CA ILE A 349 4.24 -21.81 -19.14
C ILE A 349 4.75 -22.15 -17.76
N TYR A 350 5.41 -21.22 -17.06
CA TYR A 350 5.69 -21.37 -15.64
C TYR A 350 4.39 -21.39 -14.82
N GLN A 351 3.39 -20.58 -15.19
CA GLN A 351 2.03 -20.68 -14.66
C GLN A 351 1.38 -22.06 -14.84
N ARG A 352 1.78 -22.83 -15.87
CA ARG A 352 1.23 -24.16 -16.14
C ARG A 352 2.05 -25.31 -15.54
N THR A 353 3.32 -25.09 -15.21
CA THR A 353 4.28 -26.17 -14.86
C THR A 353 4.82 -26.10 -13.43
N GLY A 354 4.63 -24.98 -12.70
CA GLY A 354 4.99 -24.84 -11.29
C GLY A 354 6.50 -24.93 -10.98
N ARG A 355 7.38 -24.82 -11.99
CA ARG A 355 8.84 -24.82 -11.78
C ARG A 355 9.35 -23.39 -11.59
N PRO A 356 10.08 -23.07 -10.50
CA PRO A 356 10.56 -21.72 -10.24
C PRO A 356 11.67 -21.32 -11.21
N VAL A 357 11.46 -20.24 -11.95
CA VAL A 357 12.54 -19.53 -12.65
C VAL A 357 13.12 -18.50 -11.72
N SER A 358 14.44 -18.42 -11.69
CA SER A 358 15.15 -17.37 -10.97
C SER A 358 14.63 -15.99 -11.39
N THR A 359 14.23 -15.15 -10.42
CA THR A 359 13.89 -13.74 -10.65
C THR A 359 15.01 -12.98 -11.37
N VAL A 360 16.25 -13.49 -11.28
CA VAL A 360 17.41 -13.03 -12.04
C VAL A 360 17.23 -13.21 -13.55
N ASN A 361 16.63 -14.31 -14.02
CA ASN A 361 16.43 -14.55 -15.46
C ASN A 361 15.37 -13.62 -16.07
N ILE A 362 14.27 -13.38 -15.35
CA ILE A 362 13.22 -12.43 -15.77
C ILE A 362 13.79 -11.02 -15.81
N ASN A 363 14.52 -10.62 -14.77
CA ASN A 363 15.21 -9.32 -14.74
C ASN A 363 16.24 -9.20 -15.87
N SER A 364 16.98 -10.27 -16.17
CA SER A 364 17.94 -10.27 -17.28
C SER A 364 17.29 -10.16 -18.64
N HIS A 365 16.17 -10.83 -18.84
CA HIS A 365 15.40 -10.76 -20.07
C HIS A 365 14.81 -9.35 -20.26
N THR A 366 14.23 -8.76 -19.22
CA THR A 366 13.70 -7.40 -19.22
C THR A 366 14.79 -6.36 -19.49
N ALA A 367 15.96 -6.48 -18.84
CA ALA A 367 17.11 -5.61 -19.09
C ALA A 367 17.58 -5.68 -20.55
N SER A 368 17.67 -6.88 -21.12
CA SER A 368 18.02 -7.10 -22.52
C SER A 368 17.03 -6.45 -23.48
N ILE A 369 15.73 -6.66 -23.25
CA ILE A 369 14.64 -6.08 -24.04
C ILE A 369 14.72 -4.55 -24.01
N GLN A 370 14.74 -3.97 -22.82
CA GLN A 370 14.67 -2.51 -22.65
C GLN A 370 15.94 -1.81 -23.16
N SER A 371 17.12 -2.43 -23.00
CA SER A 371 18.36 -1.87 -23.54
C SER A 371 18.38 -1.84 -25.06
N ARG A 372 17.93 -2.91 -25.74
CA ARG A 372 17.88 -2.95 -27.20
C ARG A 372 16.81 -2.02 -27.75
N LEU A 373 15.66 -1.95 -27.07
CA LEU A 373 14.57 -1.07 -27.44
C LEU A 373 14.97 0.41 -27.41
N GLN A 374 15.74 0.81 -26.40
CA GLN A 374 16.26 2.17 -26.30
C GLN A 374 17.34 2.49 -27.35
N ALA A 375 18.01 1.48 -27.91
CA ALA A 375 19.02 1.66 -28.96
C ALA A 375 18.43 1.81 -30.37
N LEU A 376 17.12 1.51 -30.55
CA LEU A 376 16.49 1.60 -31.85
C LEU A 376 16.28 3.07 -32.29
N PRO A 377 16.51 3.37 -33.58
CA PRO A 377 16.29 4.70 -34.10
C PRO A 377 14.80 5.03 -34.13
N ASN A 378 14.44 6.18 -33.59
CA ASN A 378 13.07 6.71 -33.62
C ASN A 378 12.82 7.44 -34.94
N THR A 379 12.73 6.70 -36.04
CA THR A 379 12.69 7.23 -37.42
C THR A 379 11.38 7.95 -37.76
N CYS A 380 10.27 7.59 -37.13
CA CYS A 380 8.96 8.21 -37.34
C CYS A 380 8.07 8.13 -36.07
N PRO A 381 6.97 8.91 -36.00
CA PRO A 381 6.05 8.89 -34.85
C PRO A 381 5.46 7.51 -34.54
N ILE A 382 5.19 6.70 -35.57
CA ILE A 382 4.66 5.34 -35.42
C ILE A 382 5.70 4.44 -34.75
N SER A 383 6.96 4.49 -35.19
CA SER A 383 8.05 3.75 -34.55
C SER A 383 8.24 4.16 -33.08
N LYS A 384 8.19 5.46 -32.76
CA LYS A 384 8.22 5.95 -31.38
C LYS A 384 7.10 5.36 -30.52
N ALA A 385 5.87 5.35 -31.03
CA ALA A 385 4.71 4.79 -30.34
C ALA A 385 4.85 3.28 -30.13
N CYS A 386 5.29 2.54 -31.15
CA CYS A 386 5.54 1.11 -31.06
C CYS A 386 6.66 0.77 -30.06
N HIS A 387 7.75 1.54 -30.04
CA HIS A 387 8.83 1.35 -29.07
C HIS A 387 8.36 1.62 -27.65
N LEU A 388 7.58 2.69 -27.42
CA LEU A 388 7.02 2.99 -26.11
C LEU A 388 6.03 1.90 -25.64
N ALA A 389 5.16 1.43 -26.53
CA ALA A 389 4.21 0.37 -26.22
C ALA A 389 4.92 -0.96 -25.87
N ALA A 390 5.94 -1.35 -26.65
CA ALA A 390 6.77 -2.52 -26.37
C ALA A 390 7.47 -2.38 -25.00
N TYR A 391 7.95 -1.17 -24.68
CA TYR A 391 8.56 -0.89 -23.39
C TYR A 391 7.55 -1.07 -22.25
N MET A 392 6.35 -0.50 -22.37
CA MET A 392 5.29 -0.67 -21.38
C MET A 392 4.87 -2.13 -21.22
N CYS A 393 4.72 -2.88 -22.32
CA CYS A 393 4.42 -4.31 -22.27
C CYS A 393 5.50 -5.10 -21.52
N SER A 394 6.79 -4.78 -21.69
CA SER A 394 7.86 -5.42 -20.92
C SER A 394 7.76 -5.18 -19.40
N VAL A 395 7.06 -4.12 -18.99
CA VAL A 395 6.85 -3.74 -17.58
C VAL A 395 5.52 -4.29 -17.02
N MET A 396 4.45 -4.34 -17.83
CA MET A 396 3.07 -4.61 -17.37
C MET A 396 2.68 -6.08 -17.21
N LEU A 397 3.53 -7.05 -17.55
CA LEU A 397 3.13 -8.46 -17.64
C LEU A 397 2.84 -9.20 -16.29
N CYS A 398 2.49 -8.56 -15.15
CA CYS A 398 2.29 -9.24 -13.84
C CYS A 398 1.18 -8.71 -12.84
N CYS A 399 0.02 -9.41 -12.77
CA CYS A 399 -0.79 -9.88 -11.58
C CYS A 399 -2.08 -9.17 -11.06
N LYS A 400 -3.09 -9.97 -10.60
CA LYS A 400 -4.30 -9.57 -9.81
C LYS A 400 -4.02 -9.55 -8.30
N VAL A 401 -4.82 -8.90 -7.42
CA VAL A 401 -4.49 -8.64 -5.99
C VAL A 401 -5.57 -9.09 -4.98
N CYS A 402 -5.13 -9.75 -3.91
CA CYS A 402 -5.90 -10.01 -2.69
C CYS A 402 -5.16 -9.43 -1.46
N THR A 403 -5.89 -8.80 -0.55
CA THR A 403 -5.34 -8.34 0.74
C THR A 403 -5.87 -9.22 1.88
N GLY A 404 -5.12 -9.38 2.96
CA GLY A 404 -5.64 -10.03 4.18
C GLY A 404 -5.65 -11.56 4.18
N THR A 405 -4.93 -12.19 3.26
CA THR A 405 -4.82 -13.66 3.11
C THR A 405 -4.22 -14.38 4.32
N THR A 406 -3.56 -13.67 5.24
CA THR A 406 -3.12 -14.24 6.52
C THR A 406 -4.18 -14.13 7.63
N GLY A 407 -5.29 -13.44 7.39
CA GLY A 407 -6.43 -13.29 8.30
C GLY A 407 -7.47 -14.40 8.11
N PHE A 408 -8.49 -14.43 8.97
CA PHE A 408 -9.52 -15.47 8.99
C PHE A 408 -10.36 -15.49 7.70
N ILE A 409 -11.03 -14.37 7.40
CA ILE A 409 -11.87 -14.23 6.20
C ILE A 409 -11.01 -14.31 4.94
N GLY A 410 -9.98 -13.47 4.84
CA GLY A 410 -9.13 -13.39 3.65
C GLY A 410 -8.37 -14.67 3.37
N GLY A 411 -7.97 -15.42 4.40
CA GLY A 411 -7.30 -16.70 4.25
C GLY A 411 -8.23 -17.79 3.71
N ASP A 412 -9.45 -17.91 4.24
CA ASP A 412 -10.41 -18.88 3.76
C ASP A 412 -10.95 -18.51 2.36
N ALA A 413 -11.20 -17.22 2.12
CA ALA A 413 -11.63 -16.71 0.82
C ALA A 413 -10.56 -16.97 -0.25
N PHE A 414 -9.28 -16.74 0.09
CA PHE A 414 -8.18 -17.04 -0.80
C PHE A 414 -8.03 -18.54 -1.06
N TYR A 415 -8.16 -19.39 -0.04
CA TYR A 415 -8.18 -20.85 -0.21
C TYR A 415 -9.29 -21.27 -1.21
N ALA A 416 -10.52 -20.79 -1.01
CA ALA A 416 -11.64 -21.14 -1.87
C ALA A 416 -11.44 -20.64 -3.31
N LEU A 417 -10.99 -19.40 -3.47
CA LEU A 417 -10.76 -18.78 -4.76
C LEU A 417 -9.62 -19.45 -5.53
N HIS A 418 -8.49 -19.70 -4.88
CA HIS A 418 -7.36 -20.41 -5.49
C HIS A 418 -7.73 -21.86 -5.84
N LYS A 419 -8.58 -22.52 -5.04
CA LYS A 419 -9.06 -23.86 -5.34
C LYS A 419 -9.97 -23.88 -6.57
N ALA A 420 -10.85 -22.88 -6.72
CA ALA A 420 -11.76 -22.75 -7.85
C ALA A 420 -11.03 -22.30 -9.13
N HIS A 421 -10.07 -21.37 -8.99
CA HIS A 421 -9.36 -20.73 -10.10
C HIS A 421 -7.84 -20.75 -9.92
N PRO A 422 -7.20 -21.93 -9.85
CA PRO A 422 -5.75 -22.03 -9.71
C PRO A 422 -5.00 -21.43 -10.91
N ASP A 423 -5.68 -21.23 -12.03
CA ASP A 423 -5.18 -20.59 -13.25
C ASP A 423 -5.09 -19.05 -13.14
N TRP A 424 -5.67 -18.43 -12.10
CA TRP A 424 -5.58 -16.99 -11.88
C TRP A 424 -4.24 -16.60 -11.24
N LYS A 425 -3.86 -15.34 -11.47
CA LYS A 425 -2.65 -14.76 -10.85
C LYS A 425 -3.02 -14.01 -9.61
N TYR A 426 -2.37 -14.31 -8.50
CA TYR A 426 -2.65 -13.69 -7.22
C TYR A 426 -1.46 -12.90 -6.70
N THR A 427 -1.73 -11.71 -6.19
CA THR A 427 -0.79 -10.84 -5.49
C THR A 427 -1.32 -10.64 -4.09
N ILE A 428 -0.57 -11.08 -3.10
CA ILE A 428 -1.03 -11.09 -1.72
C ILE A 428 -0.34 -9.97 -0.94
N LEU A 429 -1.13 -9.03 -0.41
CA LEU A 429 -0.60 -8.04 0.53
C LEU A 429 -0.25 -8.74 1.86
N VAL A 430 1.03 -8.73 2.23
CA VAL A 430 1.53 -9.27 3.49
C VAL A 430 2.44 -8.26 4.19
N ARG A 431 2.33 -8.19 5.52
CA ARG A 431 3.08 -7.21 6.34
C ARG A 431 4.59 -7.41 6.37
N SER A 432 5.07 -8.60 6.02
CA SER A 432 6.50 -8.92 6.00
C SER A 432 6.77 -10.13 5.11
N GLU A 433 8.03 -10.28 4.68
CA GLU A 433 8.45 -11.47 3.94
C GLU A 433 8.21 -12.77 4.69
N ASP A 434 8.39 -12.80 6.02
CA ASP A 434 8.19 -14.02 6.80
C ASP A 434 6.73 -14.47 6.79
N LYS A 435 5.78 -13.52 6.86
CA LYS A 435 4.36 -13.82 6.65
C LYS A 435 4.07 -14.22 5.21
N GLY A 436 4.79 -13.63 4.26
CA GLY A 436 4.79 -14.05 2.86
C GLY A 436 5.23 -15.49 2.66
N LYS A 437 6.32 -15.91 3.31
CA LYS A 437 6.85 -17.29 3.26
C LYS A 437 5.83 -18.29 3.77
N ASP A 438 5.09 -17.96 4.83
CA ASP A 438 4.03 -18.85 5.35
C ASP A 438 2.92 -19.07 4.32
N VAL A 439 2.54 -18.03 3.57
CA VAL A 439 1.59 -18.15 2.45
C VAL A 439 2.22 -18.95 1.30
N GLN A 440 3.45 -18.62 0.89
CA GLN A 440 4.13 -19.25 -0.24
C GLN A 440 4.50 -20.72 -0.01
N LYS A 441 4.61 -21.17 1.24
CA LYS A 441 4.73 -22.61 1.56
C LYS A 441 3.56 -23.43 1.03
N GLN A 442 2.35 -22.85 1.06
CA GLN A 442 1.12 -23.50 0.60
C GLN A 442 0.77 -23.11 -0.84
N TYR A 443 1.14 -21.89 -1.25
CA TYR A 443 0.83 -21.33 -2.56
C TYR A 443 2.10 -20.73 -3.21
N PRO A 444 2.99 -21.55 -3.77
CA PRO A 444 4.29 -21.09 -4.26
C PRO A 444 4.21 -20.04 -5.39
N ASP A 445 3.13 -20.08 -6.17
CA ASP A 445 2.96 -19.26 -7.38
C ASP A 445 2.39 -17.86 -7.11
N VAL A 446 2.10 -17.51 -5.85
CA VAL A 446 1.55 -16.19 -5.51
C VAL A 446 2.65 -15.13 -5.47
N LYS A 447 2.37 -13.98 -6.10
CA LYS A 447 3.17 -12.76 -5.94
C LYS A 447 2.88 -12.17 -4.57
N LEU A 448 3.88 -11.58 -3.92
CA LEU A 448 3.70 -10.87 -2.67
C LEU A 448 3.79 -9.36 -2.92
N ALA A 449 2.85 -8.61 -2.36
CA ALA A 449 2.99 -7.18 -2.13
C ALA A 449 3.39 -7.01 -0.67
N ILE A 450 4.67 -6.73 -0.40
CA ILE A 450 5.14 -6.55 0.98
C ILE A 450 4.78 -5.13 1.41
N GLY A 451 3.95 -5.01 2.43
CA GLY A 451 3.47 -3.74 2.96
C GLY A 451 2.37 -3.90 4.01
N SER A 452 2.26 -2.91 4.88
CA SER A 452 1.15 -2.72 5.81
C SER A 452 -0.02 -1.99 5.15
N LEU A 453 -1.12 -1.81 5.88
CA LEU A 453 -2.27 -1.05 5.40
C LEU A 453 -2.00 0.46 5.31
N ASP A 454 -0.95 0.93 5.98
CA ASP A 454 -0.48 2.31 5.91
C ASP A 454 0.41 2.57 4.68
N ASP A 455 0.87 1.52 3.98
CA ASP A 455 1.73 1.62 2.80
C ASP A 455 0.91 1.90 1.53
N SER A 456 0.31 3.09 1.46
CA SER A 456 -0.62 3.49 0.39
C SER A 456 -0.03 3.27 -1.01
N LYS A 457 1.26 3.53 -1.22
CA LYS A 457 1.93 3.33 -2.52
C LYS A 457 1.98 1.85 -2.94
N VAL A 458 2.18 0.94 -1.98
CA VAL A 458 2.18 -0.51 -2.25
C VAL A 458 0.78 -0.96 -2.66
N ILE A 459 -0.23 -0.49 -1.92
CA ILE A 459 -1.63 -0.82 -2.16
C ILE A 459 -2.13 -0.20 -3.48
N GLU A 460 -1.81 1.06 -3.75
CA GLU A 460 -2.16 1.75 -5.00
C GLU A 460 -1.55 1.03 -6.21
N LYS A 461 -0.26 0.70 -6.14
CA LYS A 461 0.42 -0.03 -7.21
C LYS A 461 -0.23 -1.38 -7.44
N ALA A 462 -0.40 -2.16 -6.38
CA ALA A 462 -1.04 -3.46 -6.44
C ALA A 462 -2.44 -3.33 -7.07
N ALA A 463 -3.30 -2.46 -6.52
CA ALA A 463 -4.66 -2.26 -7.01
C ALA A 463 -4.70 -1.77 -8.47
N SER A 464 -3.74 -0.95 -8.90
CA SER A 464 -3.64 -0.50 -10.30
C SER A 464 -3.26 -1.60 -11.30
N GLU A 465 -2.54 -2.63 -10.83
CA GLU A 465 -2.14 -3.79 -11.65
C GLU A 465 -3.24 -4.86 -11.70
N ALA A 466 -4.22 -4.81 -10.79
CA ALA A 466 -5.20 -5.85 -10.60
C ALA A 466 -6.52 -5.61 -11.32
N ASP A 467 -7.03 -6.64 -12.01
CA ASP A 467 -8.39 -6.64 -12.56
C ASP A 467 -9.46 -6.69 -11.46
N ILE A 468 -9.18 -7.46 -10.40
CA ILE A 468 -10.08 -7.68 -9.25
C ILE A 468 -9.26 -7.48 -7.97
N VAL A 469 -9.76 -6.62 -7.09
CA VAL A 469 -9.23 -6.38 -5.75
C VAL A 469 -10.20 -6.92 -4.72
N ILE A 470 -9.77 -7.91 -3.94
CA ILE A 470 -10.51 -8.42 -2.77
C ILE A 470 -9.89 -7.81 -1.51
N HIS A 471 -10.65 -6.92 -0.86
CA HIS A 471 -10.21 -6.16 0.30
C HIS A 471 -10.78 -6.74 1.59
N THR A 472 -9.97 -7.49 2.35
CA THR A 472 -10.40 -8.14 3.61
C THR A 472 -9.51 -7.79 4.82
N ALA A 473 -8.51 -6.93 4.65
CA ALA A 473 -7.52 -6.61 5.69
C ALA A 473 -7.91 -5.33 6.42
N GLU A 474 -8.46 -5.47 7.64
CA GLU A 474 -9.08 -4.36 8.40
C GLU A 474 -9.95 -3.47 7.50
N SER A 475 -10.63 -4.11 6.55
CA SER A 475 -11.15 -3.45 5.36
C SER A 475 -12.25 -2.46 5.69
N SER A 476 -13.03 -2.75 6.74
CA SER A 476 -14.10 -1.95 7.29
C SER A 476 -13.65 -0.76 8.15
N ASP A 477 -12.38 -0.73 8.57
CA ASP A 477 -11.89 0.18 9.61
C ASP A 477 -10.62 0.96 9.21
N HIS A 478 -10.06 0.68 8.04
CA HIS A 478 -8.83 1.29 7.57
C HIS A 478 -9.04 2.22 6.36
N GLN A 479 -9.39 3.49 6.61
CA GLN A 479 -9.64 4.49 5.57
C GLN A 479 -8.46 4.68 4.58
N GLY A 480 -7.22 4.56 5.05
CA GLY A 480 -6.01 4.73 4.22
C GLY A 480 -5.95 3.73 3.07
N ALA A 481 -5.94 2.43 3.39
CA ALA A 481 -6.07 1.34 2.44
C ALA A 481 -7.26 1.47 1.48
N ALA A 482 -8.46 1.84 1.96
CA ALA A 482 -9.62 2.04 1.09
C ALA A 482 -9.39 3.16 0.06
N LYS A 483 -8.82 4.30 0.49
CA LYS A 483 -8.45 5.41 -0.42
C LYS A 483 -7.37 5.00 -1.42
N ALA A 484 -6.38 4.23 -0.97
CA ALA A 484 -5.29 3.72 -1.80
C ALA A 484 -5.79 2.75 -2.88
N ILE A 485 -6.68 1.81 -2.54
CA ILE A 485 -7.31 0.90 -3.52
C ILE A 485 -8.09 1.70 -4.55
N ALA A 486 -8.93 2.63 -4.09
CA ALA A 486 -9.72 3.49 -4.97
C ALA A 486 -8.85 4.35 -5.89
N ALA A 487 -7.71 4.85 -5.42
CA ALA A 487 -6.76 5.61 -6.22
C ALA A 487 -6.04 4.71 -7.24
N GLY A 488 -5.60 3.53 -6.82
CA GLY A 488 -4.94 2.54 -7.69
C GLY A 488 -5.84 2.10 -8.84
N LEU A 489 -7.06 1.65 -8.53
CA LEU A 489 -8.02 1.20 -9.54
C LEU A 489 -8.33 2.29 -10.57
N ARG A 490 -8.60 3.52 -10.12
CA ARG A 490 -8.84 4.64 -11.04
C ARG A 490 -7.65 5.05 -11.90
N SER A 491 -6.44 4.73 -11.47
CA SER A 491 -5.24 5.21 -12.17
C SER A 491 -5.00 4.49 -13.50
N THR A 492 -5.56 3.28 -13.66
CA THR A 492 -5.32 2.38 -14.79
C THR A 492 -6.59 1.83 -15.42
N HIS A 493 -7.73 1.81 -14.70
CA HIS A 493 -8.98 1.26 -15.23
C HIS A 493 -9.88 2.32 -15.86
N SER A 494 -10.69 1.87 -16.81
CA SER A 494 -11.62 2.69 -17.59
C SER A 494 -12.86 1.87 -17.95
N SER A 495 -13.87 2.49 -18.55
CA SER A 495 -15.05 1.77 -19.07
C SER A 495 -14.74 0.63 -20.04
N SER A 496 -13.61 0.72 -20.75
CA SER A 496 -13.13 -0.30 -21.69
C SER A 496 -12.28 -1.41 -21.04
N ASN A 497 -11.76 -1.16 -19.84
CA ASN A 497 -11.00 -2.10 -19.02
C ASN A 497 -11.35 -1.85 -17.55
N PRO A 498 -12.51 -2.35 -17.08
CA PRO A 498 -13.00 -2.04 -15.74
C PRO A 498 -12.21 -2.77 -14.67
N GLY A 499 -11.96 -2.08 -13.56
CA GLY A 499 -11.43 -2.67 -12.34
C GLY A 499 -12.55 -3.01 -11.37
N TYR A 500 -12.44 -4.15 -10.69
CA TYR A 500 -13.45 -4.62 -9.74
C TYR A 500 -12.92 -4.53 -8.31
N TRP A 501 -13.75 -4.01 -7.41
CA TRP A 501 -13.44 -3.92 -5.98
C TRP A 501 -14.49 -4.64 -5.16
N ILE A 502 -14.13 -5.79 -4.60
CA ILE A 502 -14.93 -6.52 -3.63
C ILE A 502 -14.42 -6.14 -2.25
N HIS A 503 -15.23 -5.39 -1.51
CA HIS A 503 -14.89 -4.82 -0.21
C HIS A 503 -15.62 -5.56 0.91
N ILE A 504 -14.90 -6.07 1.90
CA ILE A 504 -15.51 -6.64 3.10
C ILE A 504 -15.75 -5.53 4.13
N SER A 505 -17.01 -5.22 4.40
CA SER A 505 -17.43 -4.44 5.55
C SER A 505 -17.93 -5.39 6.66
N GLY A 506 -18.96 -5.03 7.42
CA GLY A 506 -19.55 -5.91 8.43
C GLY A 506 -20.90 -5.43 8.94
N THR A 507 -21.78 -6.34 9.34
CA THR A 507 -23.09 -5.95 9.89
C THR A 507 -23.02 -5.29 11.27
N GLY A 508 -21.81 -5.15 11.86
CA GLY A 508 -21.59 -4.29 13.03
C GLY A 508 -22.08 -2.86 12.81
N ILE A 509 -22.13 -2.40 11.54
CA ILE A 509 -22.77 -1.13 11.16
C ILE A 509 -24.24 -1.02 11.58
N LEU A 510 -24.96 -2.15 11.69
CA LEU A 510 -26.37 -2.19 12.08
C LEU A 510 -26.58 -2.04 13.60
N CYS A 511 -25.52 -2.14 14.40
CA CYS A 511 -25.58 -1.94 15.85
C CYS A 511 -25.72 -0.46 16.27
N TRP A 512 -25.62 0.47 15.33
CA TRP A 512 -25.58 1.92 15.57
C TRP A 512 -26.70 2.40 16.51
N TYR A 513 -27.93 1.92 16.31
CA TYR A 513 -29.08 2.40 17.07
C TYR A 513 -28.97 2.02 18.54
N ASP A 514 -28.58 0.78 18.84
CA ASP A 514 -28.43 0.33 20.22
C ASP A 514 -27.20 0.97 20.87
N MET A 515 -26.14 1.26 20.10
CA MET A 515 -24.97 1.99 20.60
C MET A 515 -25.32 3.43 20.97
N ASP A 516 -26.01 4.15 20.09
CA ASP A 516 -26.38 5.56 20.28
C ASP A 516 -27.40 5.72 21.43
N ASN A 517 -28.29 4.74 21.60
CA ASN A 517 -29.34 4.75 22.63
C ASN A 517 -29.00 3.90 23.87
N LYS A 518 -27.80 3.29 23.93
CA LYS A 518 -27.32 2.44 25.04
C LYS A 518 -28.24 1.26 25.40
N ARG A 519 -28.85 0.63 24.39
CA ARG A 519 -29.85 -0.45 24.55
C ARG A 519 -29.22 -1.82 24.70
N TYR A 520 -28.29 -1.96 25.65
CA TYR A 520 -27.52 -3.18 25.81
C TYR A 520 -28.38 -4.34 26.34
N GLY A 521 -28.49 -5.41 25.55
CA GLY A 521 -29.23 -6.62 25.90
C GLY A 521 -30.73 -6.57 25.63
N GLU A 522 -31.24 -5.50 25.03
CA GLU A 522 -32.66 -5.35 24.68
C GLU A 522 -33.01 -6.04 23.35
N ALA A 523 -34.28 -6.42 23.21
CA ALA A 523 -34.81 -7.01 21.97
C ALA A 523 -34.72 -6.03 20.78
N PRO A 524 -34.55 -6.56 19.54
CA PRO A 524 -34.57 -5.74 18.35
C PRO A 524 -35.94 -5.07 18.16
N LEU A 525 -35.92 -3.81 17.69
CA LEU A 525 -37.13 -3.08 17.33
C LEU A 525 -37.55 -3.37 15.88
N PRO A 526 -38.85 -3.28 15.55
CA PRO A 526 -39.33 -3.43 14.17
C PRO A 526 -38.62 -2.49 13.18
N GLU A 527 -38.27 -1.28 13.62
CA GLU A 527 -37.57 -0.26 12.83
C GLU A 527 -36.11 -0.65 12.53
N GLN A 528 -35.54 -1.63 13.23
CA GLN A 528 -34.19 -2.18 13.00
C GLN A 528 -34.20 -3.34 11.97
N ALA A 529 -35.26 -3.49 11.18
CA ALA A 529 -35.27 -4.38 10.03
C ALA A 529 -34.49 -3.77 8.83
N TYR A 530 -33.48 -4.47 8.35
CA TYR A 530 -32.66 -4.11 7.19
C TYR A 530 -32.63 -5.24 6.16
N ASN A 531 -32.56 -4.90 4.88
CA ASN A 531 -32.30 -5.87 3.79
C ASN A 531 -31.47 -5.20 2.69
N ASP A 532 -30.72 -6.01 1.95
CA ASP A 532 -29.73 -5.54 0.96
C ASP A 532 -30.30 -5.34 -0.46
N LEU A 533 -31.60 -5.58 -0.66
CA LEU A 533 -32.25 -5.50 -1.96
C LEU A 533 -33.20 -4.30 -2.07
N GLU A 534 -34.46 -4.43 -1.64
CA GLU A 534 -35.44 -3.34 -1.71
C GLU A 534 -35.15 -2.25 -0.66
N GLY A 535 -34.48 -2.62 0.44
CA GLY A 535 -34.15 -1.74 1.57
C GLY A 535 -32.74 -1.17 1.54
N VAL A 536 -31.98 -1.36 0.46
CA VAL A 536 -30.55 -1.01 0.41
C VAL A 536 -30.28 0.46 0.72
N ASP A 537 -31.18 1.37 0.31
CA ASP A 537 -31.05 2.81 0.58
C ASP A 537 -31.04 3.11 2.09
N LYS A 538 -31.79 2.35 2.89
CA LYS A 538 -31.80 2.49 4.36
C LYS A 538 -30.44 2.10 4.97
N VAL A 539 -29.74 1.14 4.36
CA VAL A 539 -28.43 0.67 4.81
C VAL A 539 -27.32 1.63 4.36
N THR A 540 -27.39 2.10 3.12
CA THR A 540 -26.36 3.01 2.56
C THR A 540 -26.52 4.46 3.02
N SER A 541 -27.59 4.80 3.76
CA SER A 541 -27.85 6.11 4.36
C SER A 541 -27.78 6.15 5.89
N LEU A 542 -27.21 5.11 6.53
CA LEU A 542 -27.03 5.06 7.98
C LEU A 542 -26.22 6.26 8.54
N PRO A 543 -26.45 6.65 9.81
CA PRO A 543 -25.77 7.78 10.44
C PRO A 543 -24.25 7.65 10.45
N ASP A 544 -23.54 8.78 10.44
CA ASP A 544 -22.07 8.81 10.47
C ASP A 544 -21.48 8.24 11.79
N THR A 545 -22.28 8.11 12.85
CA THR A 545 -21.93 7.42 14.11
C THR A 545 -21.93 5.90 13.99
N ALA A 546 -22.56 5.35 12.94
CA ALA A 546 -22.61 3.92 12.73
C ALA A 546 -21.20 3.34 12.53
N PHE A 547 -20.97 2.18 13.13
CA PHE A 547 -19.68 1.48 13.05
C PHE A 547 -19.33 1.17 11.58
N HIS A 548 -18.05 1.22 11.19
CA HIS A 548 -17.55 1.06 9.81
C HIS A 548 -17.99 2.13 8.78
N ARG A 549 -18.91 3.04 9.14
CA ARG A 549 -19.56 3.95 8.20
C ARG A 549 -18.58 4.88 7.49
N ASP A 550 -17.53 5.29 8.18
CA ASP A 550 -16.49 6.17 7.64
C ASP A 550 -15.77 5.55 6.45
N VAL A 551 -15.52 4.24 6.47
CA VAL A 551 -14.93 3.51 5.34
C VAL A 551 -15.97 3.17 4.28
N ASP A 552 -17.16 2.70 4.67
CA ASP A 552 -18.26 2.43 3.73
C ASP A 552 -18.57 3.64 2.85
N LYS A 553 -18.55 4.86 3.40
CA LYS A 553 -18.73 6.11 2.63
C LYS A 553 -17.64 6.36 1.60
N ILE A 554 -16.40 5.96 1.86
CA ILE A 554 -15.30 6.05 0.87
C ILE A 554 -15.57 5.10 -0.29
N VAL A 555 -15.98 3.87 0.03
CA VAL A 555 -16.22 2.81 -0.95
C VAL A 555 -17.47 3.09 -1.80
N LEU A 556 -18.57 3.48 -1.17
CA LEU A 556 -19.80 3.94 -1.84
C LEU A 556 -19.55 5.21 -2.66
N GLY A 557 -18.76 6.13 -2.12
CA GLY A 557 -18.32 7.33 -2.85
C GLY A 557 -17.49 6.99 -4.08
N GLU A 558 -16.74 5.89 -4.07
CA GLU A 558 -16.05 5.38 -5.25
C GLU A 558 -17.02 4.81 -6.27
N ALA A 559 -17.92 3.96 -5.80
CA ALA A 559 -18.94 3.29 -6.60
C ALA A 559 -19.83 4.28 -7.37
N ALA A 560 -20.02 5.49 -6.85
CA ALA A 560 -20.85 6.54 -7.46
C ALA A 560 -20.13 7.42 -8.49
N LYS A 561 -18.80 7.40 -8.59
CA LYS A 561 -18.04 8.33 -9.46
C LYS A 561 -18.04 7.91 -10.92
N ASP A 562 -17.45 6.75 -11.20
CA ASP A 562 -17.46 6.13 -12.53
C ASP A 562 -17.68 4.62 -12.38
N PRO A 563 -18.94 4.19 -12.19
CA PRO A 563 -19.28 2.77 -12.03
C PRO A 563 -19.00 1.93 -13.29
N SER A 564 -18.67 2.57 -14.42
CA SER A 564 -18.24 1.88 -15.62
C SER A 564 -16.75 1.53 -15.60
N ALA A 565 -15.91 2.35 -14.95
CA ALA A 565 -14.48 2.11 -14.81
C ALA A 565 -14.10 1.36 -13.53
N VAL A 566 -14.78 1.63 -12.42
CA VAL A 566 -14.56 0.96 -11.13
C VAL A 566 -15.87 0.36 -10.63
N LYS A 567 -15.97 -0.97 -10.71
CA LYS A 567 -17.14 -1.75 -10.32
C LYS A 567 -16.98 -2.24 -8.89
N VAL A 568 -17.79 -1.71 -7.99
CA VAL A 568 -17.66 -1.96 -6.55
C VAL A 568 -18.77 -2.88 -6.04
N ALA A 569 -18.42 -3.83 -5.18
CA ALA A 569 -19.35 -4.61 -4.38
C ALA A 569 -18.91 -4.59 -2.91
N ILE A 570 -19.78 -4.18 -1.99
CA ILE A 570 -19.58 -4.22 -0.54
C ILE A 570 -20.29 -5.46 0.00
N VAL A 571 -19.58 -6.30 0.75
CA VAL A 571 -20.12 -7.48 1.41
C VAL A 571 -20.05 -7.28 2.92
N CYS A 572 -21.19 -7.37 3.58
CA CYS A 572 -21.38 -7.20 5.01
C CYS A 572 -21.75 -8.54 5.64
N PRO A 573 -20.75 -9.35 6.04
CA PRO A 573 -21.00 -10.55 6.82
C PRO A 573 -21.40 -10.21 8.28
N PRO A 574 -22.26 -11.05 8.90
CA PRO A 574 -22.63 -10.91 10.31
C PRO A 574 -21.66 -11.68 11.21
N THR A 575 -22.14 -12.38 12.25
CA THR A 575 -21.26 -13.25 13.05
C THR A 575 -20.69 -14.37 12.18
N ILE A 576 -19.39 -14.30 11.88
CA ILE A 576 -18.69 -15.30 11.08
C ILE A 576 -18.12 -16.38 11.99
N TYR A 577 -18.47 -17.64 11.74
CA TYR A 577 -18.03 -18.80 12.52
C TYR A 577 -17.47 -19.92 11.64
N GLY A 578 -17.05 -21.02 12.25
CA GLY A 578 -16.41 -22.14 11.57
C GLY A 578 -14.89 -22.10 11.63
N THR A 579 -14.28 -23.22 11.25
CA THR A 579 -12.81 -23.37 11.17
C THR A 579 -12.34 -22.97 9.77
N GLY A 580 -11.44 -21.97 9.72
CA GLY A 580 -10.92 -21.45 8.45
C GLY A 580 -9.91 -22.41 7.80
N ARG A 581 -9.80 -22.33 6.47
CA ARG A 581 -8.89 -23.18 5.65
C ARG A 581 -7.67 -22.44 5.13
N GLY A 582 -7.51 -21.17 5.51
CA GLY A 582 -6.41 -20.32 5.10
C GLY A 582 -5.06 -20.72 5.70
N PRO A 583 -3.96 -20.17 5.17
CA PRO A 583 -2.60 -20.59 5.51
C PRO A 583 -2.11 -20.18 6.90
N ALA A 584 -2.81 -19.24 7.56
CA ALA A 584 -2.38 -18.67 8.83
C ALA A 584 -3.51 -18.66 9.87
N ASN A 585 -4.23 -17.54 10.05
CA ASN A 585 -5.29 -17.49 11.06
C ASN A 585 -6.53 -18.27 10.59
N GLN A 586 -6.88 -19.32 11.31
CA GLN A 586 -8.06 -20.15 11.07
C GLN A 586 -9.15 -19.96 12.14
N ARG A 587 -8.92 -19.07 13.12
CA ARG A 587 -9.81 -18.84 14.25
C ARG A 587 -10.69 -17.61 14.03
N SER A 588 -11.99 -17.78 14.22
CA SER A 588 -12.98 -16.69 14.24
C SER A 588 -12.86 -15.83 15.51
N ARG A 589 -13.71 -14.80 15.63
CA ARG A 589 -13.60 -13.81 16.70
C ARG A 589 -14.69 -13.97 17.76
N GLN A 590 -15.92 -13.54 17.47
CA GLN A 590 -16.95 -13.35 18.49
C GLN A 590 -17.28 -14.61 19.31
N ILE A 591 -17.54 -15.74 18.66
CA ILE A 591 -17.89 -17.01 19.32
C ILE A 591 -16.71 -17.56 20.15
N PRO A 592 -15.47 -17.61 19.64
CA PRO A 592 -14.32 -17.96 20.48
C PRO A 592 -14.08 -17.02 21.66
N GLY A 593 -14.32 -15.72 21.52
CA GLY A 593 -14.22 -14.78 22.66
C GLY A 593 -15.29 -15.01 23.73
N LEU A 594 -16.51 -15.35 23.33
CA LEU A 594 -17.59 -15.73 24.24
C LEU A 594 -17.26 -17.05 24.95
N THR A 595 -16.71 -18.01 24.20
CA THR A 595 -16.23 -19.30 24.71
C THR A 595 -15.12 -19.11 25.73
N GLU A 596 -14.06 -18.37 25.38
CA GLU A 596 -12.96 -18.02 26.30
C GLU A 596 -13.48 -17.37 27.59
N THR A 597 -14.40 -16.40 27.46
CA THR A 597 -15.00 -15.75 28.63
C THR A 597 -15.77 -16.75 29.50
N THR A 598 -16.53 -17.65 28.87
CA THR A 598 -17.28 -18.70 29.57
C THR A 598 -16.35 -19.64 30.32
N LEU A 599 -15.29 -20.12 29.67
CA LEU A 599 -14.33 -21.03 30.27
C LEU A 599 -13.55 -20.37 31.42
N GLU A 600 -13.20 -19.09 31.32
CA GLU A 600 -12.49 -18.37 32.38
C GLU A 600 -13.39 -18.06 33.58
N LYS A 601 -14.65 -17.69 33.35
CA LYS A 601 -15.61 -17.32 34.40
C LYS A 601 -16.31 -18.51 35.04
N GLY A 602 -16.36 -19.65 34.35
CA GLY A 602 -17.10 -20.84 34.78
C GLY A 602 -18.62 -20.75 34.59
N PHE A 603 -19.09 -19.78 33.79
CA PHE A 603 -20.51 -19.59 33.46
C PHE A 603 -20.63 -18.84 32.12
N GLY A 604 -21.73 -19.03 31.39
CA GLY A 604 -22.01 -18.32 30.15
C GLY A 604 -22.42 -16.86 30.40
N PRO A 605 -21.69 -15.84 29.91
CA PRO A 605 -22.05 -14.44 30.15
C PRO A 605 -23.24 -14.01 29.27
N ILE A 606 -24.14 -13.21 29.85
CA ILE A 606 -25.26 -12.55 29.15
C ILE A 606 -25.15 -11.04 29.38
N ILE A 607 -25.36 -10.23 28.36
CA ILE A 607 -25.40 -8.76 28.51
C ILE A 607 -26.85 -8.30 28.67
N GLY A 608 -27.11 -7.47 29.68
CA GLY A 608 -28.44 -6.90 29.94
C GLY A 608 -29.52 -7.98 30.06
N ALA A 609 -30.64 -7.80 29.36
CA ALA A 609 -31.73 -8.79 29.34
C ALA A 609 -31.45 -10.01 28.45
N GLY A 610 -30.38 -10.00 27.63
CA GLY A 610 -30.02 -11.12 26.77
C GLY A 610 -30.93 -11.36 25.57
N GLU A 611 -31.72 -10.36 25.16
CA GLU A 611 -32.71 -10.48 24.08
C GLU A 611 -32.18 -10.05 22.71
N THR A 612 -30.88 -9.76 22.62
CA THR A 612 -30.21 -9.29 21.40
C THR A 612 -30.07 -10.40 20.37
N GLU A 613 -30.41 -10.06 19.11
CA GLU A 613 -30.38 -10.98 17.98
C GLU A 613 -29.34 -10.56 16.95
N TRP A 614 -28.60 -11.56 16.44
CA TRP A 614 -27.65 -11.42 15.33
C TRP A 614 -27.92 -12.47 14.27
N ASP A 615 -27.64 -12.12 13.02
CA ASP A 615 -27.48 -13.12 11.97
C ASP A 615 -26.09 -13.79 12.07
N ASN A 616 -25.90 -14.94 11.41
CA ASN A 616 -24.63 -15.64 11.37
C ASN A 616 -24.35 -16.26 9.99
N VAL A 617 -23.08 -16.55 9.72
CA VAL A 617 -22.65 -17.21 8.49
C VAL A 617 -21.41 -18.07 8.73
N HIS A 618 -21.41 -19.27 8.15
CA HIS A 618 -20.23 -20.12 8.16
C HIS A 618 -19.17 -19.53 7.21
N VAL A 619 -17.90 -19.50 7.62
CA VAL A 619 -16.82 -18.85 6.86
C VAL A 619 -16.67 -19.41 5.44
N HIS A 620 -16.96 -20.70 5.24
CA HIS A 620 -16.92 -21.31 3.90
C HIS A 620 -18.00 -20.79 2.97
N ASP A 621 -19.19 -20.49 3.50
CA ASP A 621 -20.29 -19.93 2.71
C ASP A 621 -20.02 -18.48 2.31
N LEU A 622 -19.43 -17.70 3.23
CA LEU A 622 -18.94 -16.36 2.92
C LEU A 622 -17.87 -16.40 1.82
N SER A 623 -16.90 -17.30 1.93
CA SER A 623 -15.88 -17.50 0.89
C SER A 623 -16.50 -17.87 -0.47
N ASN A 624 -17.52 -18.73 -0.49
CA ASN A 624 -18.23 -19.08 -1.71
C ASN A 624 -18.92 -17.87 -2.36
N LEU A 625 -19.48 -16.94 -1.56
CA LEU A 625 -20.01 -15.68 -2.09
C LEU A 625 -18.92 -14.82 -2.74
N LEU A 626 -17.74 -14.75 -2.14
CA LEU A 626 -16.61 -14.00 -2.69
C LEU A 626 -16.07 -14.63 -3.98
N VAL A 627 -16.11 -15.96 -4.08
CA VAL A 627 -15.81 -16.67 -5.34
C VAL A 627 -16.83 -16.29 -6.41
N LEU A 628 -18.14 -16.36 -6.13
CA LEU A 628 -19.19 -16.00 -7.08
C LEU A 628 -19.07 -14.55 -7.57
N LEU A 629 -18.80 -13.60 -6.67
CA LEU A 629 -18.56 -12.20 -7.05
C LEU A 629 -17.30 -12.06 -7.93
N SER A 630 -16.25 -12.82 -7.63
CA SER A 630 -15.00 -12.79 -8.40
C SER A 630 -15.18 -13.40 -9.79
N GLU A 631 -15.90 -14.52 -9.90
CA GLU A 631 -16.27 -15.14 -11.17
C GLU A 631 -17.15 -14.21 -12.01
N ARG A 632 -18.10 -13.54 -11.36
CA ARG A 632 -18.96 -12.54 -12.00
C ARG A 632 -18.16 -11.37 -12.53
N ALA A 633 -17.12 -10.93 -11.82
CA ALA A 633 -16.20 -9.89 -12.26
C ALA A 633 -15.30 -10.34 -13.42
N ALA A 634 -14.88 -11.61 -13.44
CA ALA A 634 -14.03 -12.18 -14.49
C ALA A 634 -14.80 -12.55 -15.78
N SER A 635 -16.14 -12.58 -15.75
CA SER A 635 -16.95 -12.93 -16.91
C SER A 635 -16.84 -11.90 -18.03
N SER A 636 -16.74 -12.39 -19.27
CA SER A 636 -16.76 -11.56 -20.48
C SER A 636 -18.18 -11.23 -20.97
N GLU A 637 -19.20 -11.86 -20.39
CA GLU A 637 -20.60 -11.67 -20.77
C GLU A 637 -21.22 -10.49 -19.99
N LYS A 638 -21.65 -9.47 -20.73
CA LYS A 638 -22.45 -8.38 -20.17
C LYS A 638 -23.85 -8.90 -19.89
N GLN A 639 -24.17 -9.14 -18.62
CA GLN A 639 -25.51 -9.55 -18.21
C GLN A 639 -26.35 -8.32 -17.81
N SER A 640 -27.66 -8.43 -18.00
CA SER A 640 -28.61 -7.32 -17.78
C SER A 640 -28.69 -6.82 -16.34
N ASP A 641 -28.21 -7.61 -15.37
CA ASP A 641 -28.29 -7.33 -13.94
C ASP A 641 -27.00 -6.75 -13.34
N GLU A 642 -26.01 -6.33 -14.16
CA GLU A 642 -24.74 -5.80 -13.67
C GLU A 642 -24.90 -4.64 -12.67
N GLN A 643 -25.89 -3.77 -12.87
CA GLN A 643 -26.17 -2.64 -11.97
C GLN A 643 -26.73 -3.07 -10.61
N GLU A 644 -27.25 -4.29 -10.52
CA GLU A 644 -27.72 -4.87 -9.27
C GLU A 644 -26.59 -5.57 -8.51
N ILE A 645 -25.44 -5.82 -9.14
CA ILE A 645 -24.28 -6.46 -8.52
C ILE A 645 -23.18 -5.44 -8.21
N TRP A 646 -22.97 -4.48 -9.11
CA TRP A 646 -21.87 -3.53 -9.05
C TRP A 646 -22.35 -2.08 -8.93
N GLY A 647 -21.54 -1.25 -8.29
CA GLY A 647 -21.79 0.18 -8.18
C GLY A 647 -22.61 0.53 -6.93
N PRO A 648 -23.38 1.63 -6.92
CA PRO A 648 -24.03 2.13 -5.71
C PRO A 648 -25.02 1.15 -5.06
N LYS A 649 -25.60 0.23 -5.84
CA LYS A 649 -26.49 -0.84 -5.33
C LYS A 649 -25.76 -2.12 -4.95
N GLY A 650 -24.47 -2.25 -5.28
CA GLY A 650 -23.66 -3.42 -4.99
C GLY A 650 -23.33 -3.54 -3.51
N TYR A 651 -24.34 -3.77 -2.68
CA TYR A 651 -24.25 -3.95 -1.24
C TYR A 651 -24.93 -5.27 -0.90
N PHE A 652 -24.23 -6.16 -0.21
CA PHE A 652 -24.65 -7.53 0.02
C PHE A 652 -24.56 -7.85 1.50
N PHE A 653 -25.66 -8.27 2.11
CA PHE A 653 -25.57 -9.03 3.35
C PHE A 653 -25.20 -10.48 3.01
N ALA A 654 -24.55 -11.15 3.95
CA ALA A 654 -24.10 -12.53 3.79
C ALA A 654 -24.46 -13.35 5.03
N GLU A 655 -25.75 -13.67 5.21
CA GLU A 655 -26.24 -14.47 6.34
C GLU A 655 -26.77 -15.84 5.88
N ASN A 656 -26.73 -16.82 6.78
CA ASN A 656 -27.39 -18.12 6.63
C ASN A 656 -27.89 -18.66 7.98
N GLY A 657 -28.51 -17.80 8.79
CA GLY A 657 -28.91 -18.17 10.14
C GLY A 657 -29.04 -16.99 11.06
N LYS A 658 -29.77 -17.18 12.16
CA LYS A 658 -30.01 -16.18 13.20
C LYS A 658 -29.85 -16.80 14.57
N HIS A 659 -29.41 -16.01 15.55
CA HIS A 659 -29.22 -16.45 16.92
C HIS A 659 -29.50 -15.34 17.92
N LYS A 660 -29.93 -15.72 19.13
CA LYS A 660 -29.86 -14.86 20.31
C LYS A 660 -28.56 -15.11 21.06
N TRP A 661 -27.88 -14.06 21.48
CA TRP A 661 -26.59 -14.20 22.19
C TRP A 661 -26.72 -14.97 23.50
N SER A 662 -27.83 -14.80 24.23
CA SER A 662 -28.12 -15.56 25.46
C SER A 662 -28.22 -17.06 25.21
N GLN A 663 -28.81 -17.48 24.08
CA GLN A 663 -28.95 -18.88 23.71
C GLN A 663 -27.59 -19.49 23.37
N ILE A 664 -26.77 -18.79 22.59
CA ILE A 664 -25.40 -19.23 22.28
C ILE A 664 -24.55 -19.33 23.55
N SER A 665 -24.66 -18.36 24.45
CA SER A 665 -23.96 -18.37 25.74
C SER A 665 -24.35 -19.59 26.59
N ALA A 666 -25.65 -19.90 26.67
CA ALA A 666 -26.14 -21.09 27.36
C ALA A 666 -25.66 -22.39 26.70
N LEU A 667 -25.66 -22.46 25.37
CA LEU A 667 -25.17 -23.63 24.63
C LEU A 667 -23.68 -23.88 24.86
N ILE A 668 -22.87 -22.83 24.84
CA ILE A 668 -21.43 -22.91 25.13
C ILE A 668 -21.19 -23.39 26.57
N ALA A 669 -21.89 -22.83 27.56
CA ALA A 669 -21.74 -23.24 28.96
C ALA A 669 -22.14 -24.71 29.17
N LYS A 670 -23.25 -25.14 28.57
CA LYS A 670 -23.71 -26.53 28.59
C LYS A 670 -22.70 -27.48 27.95
N GLU A 671 -22.15 -27.13 26.80
CA GLU A 671 -21.18 -27.97 26.09
C GLU A 671 -19.83 -27.99 26.81
N ALA A 672 -19.37 -26.87 27.38
CA ALA A 672 -18.16 -26.80 28.20
C ALA A 672 -18.26 -27.68 29.46
N LYS A 673 -19.41 -27.70 30.14
CA LYS A 673 -19.68 -28.62 31.25
C LYS A 673 -19.69 -30.07 30.79
N LYS A 674 -20.36 -30.37 29.67
CA LYS A 674 -20.41 -31.72 29.08
C LYS A 674 -19.01 -32.23 28.71
N GLN A 675 -18.11 -31.37 28.25
CA GLN A 675 -16.72 -31.70 27.96
C GLN A 675 -15.81 -31.70 29.22
N GLY A 676 -16.35 -31.39 30.40
CA GLY A 676 -15.61 -31.41 31.67
C GLY A 676 -14.65 -30.24 31.87
N VAL A 677 -14.81 -29.15 31.11
CA VAL A 677 -13.91 -27.98 31.14
C VAL A 677 -14.33 -26.95 32.20
N ILE A 678 -15.60 -26.95 32.59
CA ILE A 678 -16.18 -26.15 33.69
C ILE A 678 -17.17 -26.99 34.50
N ASP A 679 -17.44 -26.60 35.75
CA ASP A 679 -18.29 -27.37 36.67
C ASP A 679 -19.79 -27.07 36.52
N SER A 680 -20.15 -25.94 35.92
CA SER A 680 -21.52 -25.42 35.83
C SER A 680 -21.89 -25.01 34.40
N ASP A 681 -23.16 -25.17 34.05
CA ASP A 681 -23.79 -24.75 32.79
C ASP A 681 -24.68 -23.52 32.98
N GLU A 682 -24.55 -22.85 34.13
CA GLU A 682 -25.26 -21.61 34.42
C GLU A 682 -24.86 -20.47 33.47
N THR A 683 -25.82 -19.58 33.22
CA THR A 683 -25.57 -18.28 32.61
C THR A 683 -25.73 -17.16 33.63
N LYS A 684 -24.91 -16.11 33.55
CA LYS A 684 -25.01 -14.95 34.45
C LYS A 684 -24.86 -13.65 33.69
N VAL A 685 -25.48 -12.60 34.20
CA VAL A 685 -25.32 -11.26 33.65
C VAL A 685 -23.87 -10.81 33.85
N LEU A 686 -23.24 -10.39 32.75
CA LEU A 686 -21.94 -9.74 32.73
C LEU A 686 -22.17 -8.24 32.54
N ASP A 687 -21.52 -7.45 33.38
CA ASP A 687 -21.61 -5.99 33.29
C ASP A 687 -21.02 -5.48 31.96
N VAL A 688 -21.63 -4.44 31.39
CA VAL A 688 -21.25 -3.89 30.08
C VAL A 688 -19.84 -3.29 30.12
N ASP A 689 -19.46 -2.61 31.22
CA ASP A 689 -18.11 -2.05 31.36
C ASP A 689 -17.08 -3.16 31.56
N GLU A 690 -17.45 -4.24 32.26
CA GLU A 690 -16.60 -5.43 32.38
C GLU A 690 -16.39 -6.11 31.01
N ALA A 691 -17.46 -6.32 30.25
CA ALA A 691 -17.42 -6.88 28.91
C ALA A 691 -16.52 -6.04 27.99
N GLN A 692 -16.72 -4.71 27.97
CA GLN A 692 -15.92 -3.78 27.19
C GLN A 692 -14.44 -3.80 27.59
N LYS A 693 -14.13 -3.83 28.89
CA LYS A 693 -12.73 -3.92 29.36
C LYS A 693 -12.06 -5.23 28.92
N LYS A 694 -12.81 -6.31 28.81
CA LYS A 694 -12.27 -7.64 28.48
C LYS A 694 -11.93 -7.78 26.99
N LEU A 695 -12.89 -7.52 26.10
CA LEU A 695 -12.72 -7.78 24.64
C LEU A 695 -13.11 -6.59 23.75
N GLY A 696 -13.36 -5.42 24.33
CA GLY A 696 -13.81 -4.24 23.60
C GLY A 696 -15.14 -4.47 22.89
N PHE A 697 -15.26 -3.94 21.67
CA PHE A 697 -16.46 -4.05 20.84
C PHE A 697 -16.94 -5.51 20.66
N GLN A 698 -16.02 -6.47 20.64
CA GLN A 698 -16.39 -7.88 20.48
C GLN A 698 -17.31 -8.38 21.60
N ALA A 699 -17.05 -8.02 22.86
CA ALA A 699 -17.92 -8.41 23.95
C ALA A 699 -19.16 -7.50 24.06
N LEU A 700 -19.02 -6.21 23.71
CA LEU A 700 -20.20 -5.33 23.58
C LEU A 700 -21.20 -5.85 22.55
N SER A 701 -20.72 -6.44 21.45
CA SER A 701 -21.55 -6.95 20.36
C SER A 701 -22.55 -8.01 20.82
N TRP A 702 -22.27 -8.73 21.91
CA TRP A 702 -23.20 -9.68 22.51
C TRP A 702 -24.45 -9.01 23.06
N GLY A 703 -24.35 -7.72 23.40
CA GLY A 703 -25.43 -6.89 23.91
C GLY A 703 -26.04 -5.94 22.89
N LEU A 704 -25.73 -6.04 21.60
CA LEU A 704 -26.26 -5.14 20.57
C LEU A 704 -27.03 -5.95 19.52
N ASN A 705 -27.99 -5.36 18.81
CA ASN A 705 -28.70 -6.03 17.71
C ASN A 705 -28.00 -5.81 16.36
N SER A 706 -27.98 -6.83 15.52
CA SER A 706 -27.46 -6.76 14.14
C SER A 706 -28.19 -7.73 13.23
N ARG A 707 -29.19 -7.22 12.49
CA ARG A 707 -30.03 -8.04 11.62
C ARG A 707 -30.18 -7.47 10.21
N GLY A 708 -29.76 -8.22 9.21
CA GLY A 708 -29.81 -7.83 7.80
C GLY A 708 -30.14 -9.03 6.90
N GLU A 709 -31.27 -8.94 6.17
CA GLU A 709 -31.70 -10.02 5.27
C GLU A 709 -30.89 -10.01 3.96
N ALA A 710 -30.19 -11.12 3.67
CA ALA A 710 -29.36 -11.28 2.47
C ALA A 710 -30.18 -11.74 1.24
N LYS A 711 -30.82 -10.80 0.54
CA LYS A 711 -31.67 -11.09 -0.63
C LYS A 711 -30.90 -10.99 -1.95
N ARG A 712 -29.97 -10.04 -2.07
CA ARG A 712 -29.29 -9.70 -3.32
C ARG A 712 -28.40 -10.83 -3.84
N ALA A 713 -27.54 -11.39 -2.99
CA ALA A 713 -26.64 -12.49 -3.36
C ALA A 713 -27.41 -13.73 -3.83
N ARG A 714 -28.48 -14.09 -3.13
CA ARG A 714 -29.34 -15.23 -3.48
C ARG A 714 -30.01 -15.04 -4.83
N LYS A 715 -30.49 -13.83 -5.11
CA LYS A 715 -31.21 -13.49 -6.34
C LYS A 715 -30.31 -13.41 -7.58
N PHE A 716 -29.19 -12.69 -7.49
CA PHE A 716 -28.39 -12.34 -8.67
C PHE A 716 -27.13 -13.19 -8.85
N LEU A 717 -26.65 -13.86 -7.80
CA LEU A 717 -25.48 -14.74 -7.86
C LEU A 717 -25.83 -16.22 -7.66
N GLY A 718 -27.10 -16.53 -7.37
CA GLY A 718 -27.53 -17.89 -7.05
C GLY A 718 -26.85 -18.43 -5.80
N TRP A 719 -26.38 -17.56 -4.89
CA TRP A 719 -25.66 -17.97 -3.69
C TRP A 719 -26.53 -18.86 -2.80
N LYS A 720 -26.03 -20.07 -2.53
CA LYS A 720 -26.69 -21.10 -1.72
C LYS A 720 -25.75 -21.52 -0.60
N PRO A 721 -25.83 -20.89 0.57
CA PRO A 721 -25.03 -21.29 1.73
C PRO A 721 -25.49 -22.66 2.25
N VAL A 722 -24.54 -23.54 2.55
CA VAL A 722 -24.77 -24.96 2.93
C VAL A 722 -23.87 -25.41 4.08
N GLY A 723 -23.12 -24.50 4.69
CA GLY A 723 -22.32 -24.79 5.88
C GLY A 723 -23.19 -25.33 7.02
N GLU A 724 -22.56 -26.08 7.92
CA GLU A 724 -23.20 -26.49 9.17
C GLU A 724 -23.67 -25.28 9.97
N SER A 725 -24.68 -25.46 10.80
CA SER A 725 -25.21 -24.40 11.65
C SER A 725 -24.22 -23.98 12.74
N LEU A 726 -24.41 -22.79 13.30
CA LEU A 726 -23.59 -22.29 14.40
C LEU A 726 -23.67 -23.23 15.61
N GLU A 727 -24.87 -23.72 15.91
CA GLU A 727 -25.14 -24.64 17.00
C GLU A 727 -24.42 -25.99 16.84
N GLU A 728 -24.34 -26.51 15.62
CA GLU A 728 -23.60 -27.74 15.30
C GLU A 728 -22.08 -27.56 15.47
N TRP A 729 -21.57 -26.36 15.23
CA TRP A 729 -20.13 -26.04 15.37
C TRP A 729 -19.68 -25.74 16.81
N ILE A 730 -20.59 -25.38 17.73
CA ILE A 730 -20.25 -25.01 19.14
C ILE A 730 -19.37 -26.06 19.84
N PRO A 731 -19.63 -27.38 19.76
CA PRO A 731 -18.79 -28.39 20.39
C PRO A 731 -17.32 -28.35 19.94
N GLU A 732 -17.07 -28.15 18.65
CA GLU A 732 -15.71 -28.00 18.11
C GLU A 732 -15.06 -26.71 18.64
N SER A 733 -15.79 -25.59 18.62
CA SER A 733 -15.30 -24.30 19.15
C SER A 733 -14.90 -24.40 20.62
N VAL A 734 -15.71 -25.04 21.47
CA VAL A 734 -15.40 -25.27 22.89
C VAL A 734 -14.12 -26.09 23.04
N GLN A 735 -13.98 -27.16 22.27
CA GLN A 735 -12.80 -28.03 22.32
C GLN A 735 -11.53 -27.29 21.88
N ILE A 736 -11.60 -26.49 20.80
CA ILE A 736 -10.48 -25.67 20.31
C ILE A 736 -10.05 -24.66 21.37
N GLU A 737 -11.00 -23.94 21.97
CA GLU A 737 -10.68 -22.92 22.97
C GLU A 737 -10.19 -23.52 24.28
N ALA A 738 -10.74 -24.64 24.72
CA ALA A 738 -10.27 -25.33 25.91
C ALA A 738 -8.81 -25.80 25.74
N LYS A 739 -8.46 -26.37 24.59
CA LYS A 739 -7.06 -26.72 24.26
C LYS A 739 -6.16 -25.49 24.23
N ARG A 740 -6.59 -24.41 23.57
CA ARG A 740 -5.82 -23.16 23.49
C ARG A 740 -5.53 -22.55 24.87
N LEU A 741 -6.46 -22.69 25.80
CA LEU A 741 -6.35 -22.18 27.18
C LEU A 741 -5.71 -23.19 28.15
N ASN A 742 -5.26 -24.36 27.68
CA ASN A 742 -4.73 -25.46 28.49
C ASN A 742 -5.71 -25.95 29.58
N LYS A 743 -7.01 -26.04 29.25
CA LYS A 743 -8.08 -26.53 30.13
C LYS A 743 -8.65 -27.89 29.74
N ALA A 744 -8.19 -28.49 28.64
CA ALA A 744 -8.62 -29.79 28.13
C ALA A 744 -7.43 -30.72 27.89
#